data_AF-A0A0P7TF13-F1
#
_entry.id   AF-A0A0P7TF13-F1
#
_cell.length_a   1.000
_cell.length_b   1.000
_cell.length_c   1.000
_cell.angle_alpha   90.00
_cell.angle_beta   90.00
_cell.angle_gamma   90.00
#
_symmetry.space_group_name_H-M   'P 1'
#
loop_
_entity.id
_entity.type
_entity.pdbx_description
1 polymer ?
#
loop_
_entity_poly.entity_id
_entity_poly.type
_entity_poly.pdbx_seq_one_letter_code
_entity_poly.pdbx_strand_id
1 'polypeptide(L)'
;MCENTGYKGEVCHRSVYKESCEAYKLNGKFYSGNYTIDPDLSGPLKPFSVYCSMGAYKGWTVVNHNRLDRTKVTGTMVDQPYLGDLEYFNASWAEVTALANTSRYCEQWIEFSCYKSRLLNTPHGQPFSYWMGRHNESHLYWGGSFPESQKCGCAINGTCKDTRFSCNCDADYRQWHSDRGWLNFRDHLPVRRVVVGDTNRTESEAQFYVGPLRCHGDRNTWNTVSFTKPTYLKFPTFRPGTSADISFYFKTTSDHGVFLENSDDRHRNFIRVELNSTTDLLFVFSVGDGIINVTLRSPWALNDDEWHYVEAEINVKEARLKVDYLPWAIRRFPGQTYVTMKFTQPLLVGAAKQKQRAYLGCLRGLRMNGVPIDLEGKVNDKEGIRLNCTGRCLNTTMPCRNGGRCMEGYASYYCDCNNTAFDGFYCHKDIGAYFEAGAWLRYNIRSEAISDEAQWAHWLDPHNFSLGYNQTSDEIEFSFSTTQKPAVLLYISSFVRDYIAVFLKTDGSVMLRYRLGLLTHKFQVSSRNLADGYPHFVNITRHNRTIRIQVDYTEPIKEHITAIEDIRFDSPKSMFMGRVMEVGDIDYDIQKHNSPGFVGCISGVRYNIYAPLKTYFRPNMTHPPVTVQGFVAESNCGAFPPVLGMVPLSDDPWYTGPIFYYIHDDLSSPPVITLLVFLALLLLFGGLYAIYTYLYRYKGSYSTNEPKIVESPSSAKPLTETLPRRKSKEKSLPKIQEELASE
;
A
#
# COMPACT_ATOMS: atom_id res chain seq x y z
N MET A 1 -2.33 -38.02 24.76
CA MET A 1 -0.87 -37.96 24.45
C MET A 1 -0.22 -36.64 24.83
N CYS A 2 -0.85 -35.47 24.63
CA CYS A 2 -0.23 -34.17 24.97
C CYS A 2 -0.56 -33.63 26.37
N GLU A 3 -1.20 -34.43 27.23
CA GLU A 3 -1.57 -34.00 28.58
C GLU A 3 -0.32 -33.60 29.37
N ASN A 4 -0.42 -32.47 30.09
CA ASN A 4 0.64 -31.88 30.93
C ASN A 4 1.92 -31.43 30.20
N THR A 5 1.94 -31.40 28.86
CA THR A 5 3.11 -30.91 28.11
C THR A 5 3.10 -29.40 27.89
N GLY A 6 1.93 -28.75 27.99
CA GLY A 6 1.75 -27.36 27.57
C GLY A 6 1.51 -27.20 26.06
N TYR A 7 1.47 -28.31 25.32
CA TYR A 7 1.25 -28.36 23.88
C TYR A 7 -0.03 -29.10 23.52
N LYS A 8 -0.56 -28.81 22.33
CA LYS A 8 -1.77 -29.40 21.75
C LYS A 8 -1.53 -29.83 20.30
N GLY A 9 -2.46 -30.62 19.76
CA GLY A 9 -2.41 -31.16 18.40
C GLY A 9 -1.97 -32.62 18.33
N GLU A 10 -2.08 -33.25 17.15
CA GLU A 10 -1.87 -34.69 16.94
C GLU A 10 -0.47 -35.20 17.27
N VAL A 11 0.52 -34.31 17.22
CA VAL A 11 1.95 -34.56 17.52
C VAL A 11 2.47 -33.66 18.64
N CYS A 12 1.59 -33.01 19.42
CA CYS A 12 1.94 -32.17 20.57
C CYS A 12 2.95 -31.05 20.26
N HIS A 13 2.81 -30.41 19.11
CA HIS A 13 3.78 -29.43 18.60
C HIS A 13 3.32 -27.97 18.75
N ARG A 14 2.04 -27.72 19.05
CA ARG A 14 1.49 -26.36 19.11
C ARG A 14 1.35 -25.90 20.55
N SER A 15 2.01 -24.81 20.92
CA SER A 15 1.91 -24.26 22.27
C SER A 15 0.47 -23.84 22.63
N VAL A 16 0.09 -24.06 23.88
CA VAL A 16 -1.13 -23.50 24.47
C VAL A 16 -0.87 -22.09 25.02
N TYR A 17 0.40 -21.72 25.21
CA TYR A 17 0.83 -20.45 25.78
C TYR A 17 1.18 -19.43 24.68
N LYS A 18 1.32 -18.17 25.08
CA LYS A 18 1.71 -17.06 24.19
C LYS A 18 3.20 -16.75 24.35
N GLU A 19 3.76 -16.12 23.32
CA GLU A 19 5.18 -15.84 23.17
C GLU A 19 5.73 -14.80 24.14
N SER A 20 4.90 -13.90 24.64
CA SER A 20 5.31 -12.86 25.60
C SER A 20 4.13 -12.30 26.40
N CYS A 21 4.43 -11.55 27.45
CA CYS A 21 3.43 -10.79 28.20
C CYS A 21 2.72 -9.74 27.32
N GLU A 22 3.43 -9.13 26.37
CA GLU A 22 2.83 -8.21 25.40
C GLU A 22 1.81 -8.94 24.51
N ALA A 23 2.13 -10.15 24.03
CA ALA A 23 1.21 -10.95 23.24
C ALA A 23 -0.05 -11.36 24.04
N TYR A 24 0.08 -11.63 25.33
CA TYR A 24 -1.09 -11.83 26.20
C TYR A 24 -1.94 -10.56 26.34
N LYS A 25 -1.32 -9.39 26.45
CA LYS A 25 -2.01 -8.12 26.54
C LYS A 25 -2.80 -7.80 25.26
N LEU A 26 -2.18 -8.00 24.10
CA LEU A 26 -2.85 -7.83 22.80
C LEU A 26 -4.04 -8.78 22.62
N ASN A 27 -4.01 -9.94 23.29
CA ASN A 27 -5.13 -10.89 23.34
C ASN A 27 -6.12 -10.63 24.50
N GLY A 28 -6.12 -9.42 25.07
CA GLY A 28 -7.13 -9.00 26.05
C GLY A 28 -6.82 -9.30 27.52
N LYS A 29 -5.60 -9.71 27.87
CA LYS A 29 -5.19 -9.92 29.28
C LYS A 29 -4.43 -8.73 29.84
N PHE A 30 -5.10 -7.89 30.64
CA PHE A 30 -4.55 -6.62 31.13
C PHE A 30 -4.04 -6.62 32.58
N TYR A 31 -4.15 -7.74 33.31
CA TYR A 31 -3.78 -7.81 34.73
C TYR A 31 -2.33 -8.31 34.91
N SER A 32 -1.60 -7.69 35.85
CA SER A 32 -0.25 -8.14 36.21
C SER A 32 -0.30 -9.43 37.03
N GLY A 33 0.70 -10.29 36.90
CA GLY A 33 0.77 -11.55 37.64
C GLY A 33 1.75 -12.55 37.02
N ASN A 34 1.72 -13.80 37.50
CA ASN A 34 2.52 -14.89 36.94
C ASN A 34 1.80 -15.49 35.72
N TYR A 35 2.50 -15.56 34.60
CA TYR A 35 2.02 -16.17 33.36
C TYR A 35 3.03 -17.20 32.89
N THR A 36 2.55 -18.21 32.18
CA THR A 36 3.44 -19.12 31.43
C THR A 36 3.51 -18.61 30.01
N ILE A 37 4.73 -18.41 29.52
CA ILE A 37 5.00 -17.98 28.14
C ILE A 37 5.80 -19.04 27.41
N ASP A 38 5.74 -19.00 26.09
CA ASP A 38 6.47 -19.88 25.20
C ASP A 38 7.06 -19.06 24.03
N PRO A 39 8.27 -18.49 24.19
CA PRO A 39 8.83 -17.52 23.24
C PRO A 39 9.01 -18.05 21.81
N ASP A 40 9.25 -19.34 21.64
CA ASP A 40 9.43 -20.02 20.36
C ASP A 40 8.20 -20.80 19.90
N LEU A 41 7.12 -20.85 20.68
CA LEU A 41 5.83 -21.43 20.32
C LEU A 41 5.94 -22.89 19.88
N SER A 42 6.00 -23.14 18.56
CA SER A 42 6.14 -24.48 17.99
C SER A 42 7.61 -24.93 17.89
N GLY A 43 8.53 -24.21 18.55
CA GLY A 43 9.94 -24.53 18.59
C GLY A 43 10.29 -25.63 19.61
N PRO A 44 11.58 -25.98 19.75
CA PRO A 44 12.03 -27.07 20.60
C PRO A 44 12.10 -26.73 22.09
N LEU A 45 11.97 -25.46 22.49
CA LEU A 45 12.09 -25.04 23.87
C LEU A 45 10.76 -25.22 24.59
N LYS A 46 10.81 -25.48 25.90
CA LYS A 46 9.62 -25.68 26.72
C LYS A 46 9.05 -24.33 27.21
N PRO A 47 7.75 -24.26 27.55
CA PRO A 47 7.16 -23.09 28.15
C PRO A 47 7.68 -22.90 29.59
N PHE A 48 7.79 -21.64 30.02
CA PHE A 48 8.24 -21.31 31.38
C PHE A 48 7.45 -20.16 31.98
N SER A 49 7.46 -20.09 33.31
CA SER A 49 6.71 -19.07 34.05
C SER A 49 7.52 -17.79 34.26
N VAL A 50 6.88 -16.66 33.99
CA VAL A 50 7.42 -15.30 34.10
C VAL A 50 6.45 -14.40 34.85
N TYR A 51 6.96 -13.30 35.39
CA TYR A 51 6.09 -12.26 35.95
C TYR A 51 5.76 -11.22 34.87
N CYS A 52 4.49 -11.11 34.51
CA CYS A 52 4.02 -10.08 33.60
C CYS A 52 3.62 -8.83 34.39
N SER A 53 4.31 -7.71 34.11
CA SER A 53 3.93 -6.38 34.59
C SER A 53 3.19 -5.64 33.47
N MET A 54 1.86 -5.67 33.54
CA MET A 54 0.96 -5.07 32.55
C MET A 54 0.73 -3.59 32.88
N GLY A 55 1.41 -2.69 32.16
CA GLY A 55 1.16 -1.24 32.23
C GLY A 55 0.09 -0.79 31.24
N ALA A 56 -0.31 0.49 31.30
CA ALA A 56 -1.35 1.05 30.41
C ALA A 56 -1.05 0.85 28.91
N TYR A 57 0.21 1.03 28.49
CA TYR A 57 0.62 0.97 27.08
C TYR A 57 1.57 -0.18 26.73
N LYS A 58 2.18 -0.86 27.70
CA LYS A 58 3.19 -1.92 27.46
C LYS A 58 3.01 -3.08 28.43
N GLY A 59 3.21 -4.31 27.96
CA GLY A 59 3.28 -5.54 28.76
C GLY A 59 4.73 -5.98 28.95
N TRP A 60 5.28 -5.80 30.15
CA TRP A 60 6.65 -6.18 30.47
C TRP A 60 6.72 -7.65 30.92
N THR A 61 7.64 -8.39 30.31
CA THR A 61 8.04 -9.74 30.71
C THR A 61 9.24 -9.63 31.65
N VAL A 62 9.08 -10.05 32.89
CA VAL A 62 10.13 -9.98 33.93
C VAL A 62 10.58 -11.39 34.30
N VAL A 63 11.87 -11.66 34.12
CA VAL A 63 12.51 -12.94 34.45
C VAL A 63 13.52 -12.72 35.57
N ASN A 64 13.24 -13.31 36.73
CA ASN A 64 14.09 -13.25 37.92
C ASN A 64 15.21 -14.31 37.85
N HIS A 65 16.28 -14.12 38.62
CA HIS A 65 17.40 -15.06 38.74
C HIS A 65 17.77 -15.30 40.20
N ASN A 66 18.63 -16.30 40.44
CA ASN A 66 19.11 -16.77 41.75
C ASN A 66 19.88 -15.74 42.60
N ARG A 67 20.13 -14.52 42.12
CA ARG A 67 20.96 -13.50 42.78
C ARG A 67 20.20 -12.18 42.95
N LEU A 68 19.12 -12.22 43.72
CA LEU A 68 18.25 -11.06 43.96
C LEU A 68 18.85 -10.04 44.95
N ASP A 69 19.93 -10.39 45.65
CA ASP A 69 20.60 -9.54 46.64
C ASP A 69 22.03 -9.18 46.23
N ARG A 70 22.59 -8.14 46.85
CA ARG A 70 23.99 -7.72 46.65
C ARG A 70 24.94 -8.85 47.04
N THR A 71 25.77 -9.29 46.10
CA THR A 71 26.81 -10.30 46.36
C THR A 71 28.09 -9.61 46.80
N LYS A 72 28.53 -9.83 48.05
CA LYS A 72 29.83 -9.38 48.56
C LYS A 72 30.95 -10.32 48.07
N VAL A 73 32.05 -9.73 47.61
CA VAL A 73 33.22 -10.42 47.05
C VAL A 73 34.49 -9.89 47.71
N THR A 74 35.33 -10.80 48.19
CA THR A 74 36.63 -10.51 48.84
C THR A 74 37.64 -11.61 48.49
N GLY A 75 38.94 -11.28 48.44
CA GLY A 75 40.01 -12.26 48.27
C GLY A 75 40.23 -12.77 46.85
N THR A 76 39.79 -12.03 45.82
CA THR A 76 39.91 -12.43 44.40
C THR A 76 40.97 -11.64 43.65
N MET A 77 41.63 -12.32 42.70
CA MET A 77 42.69 -11.76 41.85
C MET A 77 42.43 -12.08 40.37
N VAL A 78 43.15 -11.46 39.44
CA VAL A 78 42.91 -11.62 37.99
C VAL A 78 43.01 -13.07 37.52
N ASP A 79 43.96 -13.85 38.07
CA ASP A 79 44.17 -15.25 37.71
C ASP A 79 43.16 -16.21 38.37
N GLN A 80 42.48 -15.75 39.42
CA GLN A 80 41.42 -16.48 40.13
C GLN A 80 40.27 -15.51 40.48
N PRO A 81 39.51 -15.07 39.46
CA PRO A 81 38.45 -14.11 39.68
C PRO A 81 37.21 -14.78 40.27
N TYR A 82 36.39 -14.01 40.98
CA TYR A 82 35.08 -14.48 41.40
C TYR A 82 34.16 -14.59 40.20
N LEU A 83 33.53 -15.75 40.03
CA LEU A 83 32.56 -16.02 38.97
C LEU A 83 31.14 -15.96 39.54
N GLY A 84 30.48 -14.83 39.35
CA GLY A 84 29.09 -14.63 39.70
C GLY A 84 28.15 -15.11 38.60
N ASP A 85 27.93 -16.42 38.51
CA ASP A 85 26.96 -17.01 37.58
C ASP A 85 25.51 -16.64 37.94
N LEU A 86 24.71 -16.28 36.93
CA LEU A 86 23.28 -16.02 37.05
C LEU A 86 22.46 -17.19 36.48
N GLU A 87 21.58 -17.74 37.30
CA GLU A 87 20.63 -18.78 36.91
C GLU A 87 19.22 -18.20 36.97
N TYR A 88 18.54 -18.13 35.82
CA TYR A 88 17.18 -17.61 35.71
C TYR A 88 16.17 -18.64 36.22
N PHE A 89 15.21 -18.20 37.03
CA PHE A 89 14.25 -19.12 37.64
C PHE A 89 13.31 -19.73 36.61
N ASN A 90 13.08 -21.03 36.75
CA ASN A 90 12.17 -21.83 35.92
C ASN A 90 12.48 -21.82 34.42
N ALA A 91 13.63 -21.29 33.98
CA ALA A 91 13.97 -21.11 32.57
C ALA A 91 15.40 -21.56 32.25
N SER A 92 15.58 -22.22 31.12
CA SER A 92 16.91 -22.51 30.58
C SER A 92 17.51 -21.28 29.89
N TRP A 93 18.84 -21.27 29.72
CA TRP A 93 19.51 -20.17 29.01
C TRP A 93 19.00 -19.99 27.56
N ALA A 94 18.64 -21.09 26.89
CA ALA A 94 18.07 -21.06 25.55
C ALA A 94 16.68 -20.38 25.55
N GLU A 95 15.84 -20.67 26.54
CA GLU A 95 14.49 -20.08 26.71
C GLU A 95 14.56 -18.56 26.95
N VAL A 96 15.43 -18.11 27.86
CA VAL A 96 15.59 -16.67 28.15
C VAL A 96 16.20 -15.91 26.97
N THR A 97 17.10 -16.56 26.23
CA THR A 97 17.69 -15.98 25.01
C THR A 97 16.66 -15.89 23.88
N ALA A 98 15.78 -16.89 23.74
CA ALA A 98 14.67 -16.84 22.80
C ALA A 98 13.72 -15.67 23.12
N LEU A 99 13.40 -15.44 24.39
CA LEU A 99 12.63 -14.27 24.83
C LEU A 99 13.31 -12.95 24.44
N ALA A 100 14.62 -12.82 24.69
CA ALA A 100 15.36 -11.62 24.32
C ALA A 100 15.37 -11.38 22.80
N ASN A 101 15.47 -12.46 21.99
CA ASN A 101 15.43 -12.38 20.52
C ASN A 101 14.08 -11.92 19.97
N THR A 102 12.99 -12.43 20.53
CA THR A 102 11.62 -12.09 20.09
C THR A 102 11.19 -10.72 20.59
N SER A 103 11.78 -10.23 21.67
CA SER A 103 11.40 -8.95 22.27
C SER A 103 11.94 -7.75 21.49
N ARG A 104 11.12 -6.67 21.42
CA ARG A 104 11.54 -5.42 20.77
C ARG A 104 12.61 -4.69 21.57
N TYR A 105 12.48 -4.69 22.89
CA TYR A 105 13.40 -4.00 23.79
C TYR A 105 13.59 -4.84 25.06
N CYS A 106 14.83 -4.93 25.53
CA CYS A 106 15.18 -5.59 26.78
C CYS A 106 16.13 -4.69 27.58
N GLU A 107 15.95 -4.69 28.88
CA GLU A 107 16.81 -3.99 29.82
C GLU A 107 17.10 -4.84 31.06
N GLN A 108 18.28 -4.62 31.64
CA GLN A 108 18.69 -5.24 32.88
C GLN A 108 19.51 -4.25 33.70
N TRP A 109 19.24 -4.15 35.00
CA TRP A 109 19.97 -3.26 35.88
C TRP A 109 21.28 -3.92 36.33
N ILE A 110 22.38 -3.18 36.35
CA ILE A 110 23.65 -3.65 36.91
C ILE A 110 24.28 -2.57 37.79
N GLU A 111 24.81 -3.00 38.92
CA GLU A 111 25.46 -2.15 39.90
C GLU A 111 26.72 -2.81 40.42
N PHE A 112 27.80 -2.03 40.51
CA PHE A 112 29.04 -2.37 41.17
C PHE A 112 29.31 -1.33 42.25
N SER A 113 29.53 -1.76 43.47
CA SER A 113 29.94 -0.94 44.60
C SER A 113 31.29 -1.44 45.10
N CYS A 114 32.20 -0.53 45.35
CA CYS A 114 33.59 -0.84 45.62
C CYS A 114 34.09 -0.08 46.84
N TYR A 115 35.00 -0.74 47.56
CA TYR A 115 35.82 -0.16 48.60
C TYR A 115 37.26 -0.61 48.31
N LYS A 116 38.12 0.31 47.83
CA LYS A 116 39.49 0.01 47.40
C LYS A 116 39.57 -1.15 46.39
N SER A 117 38.68 -1.17 45.41
CA SER A 117 38.55 -2.20 44.37
C SER A 117 38.24 -1.56 43.02
N ARG A 118 39.00 -1.88 41.98
CA ARG A 118 38.87 -1.28 40.64
C ARG A 118 37.98 -2.12 39.73
N LEU A 119 37.30 -1.46 38.80
CA LEU A 119 36.35 -2.09 37.89
C LEU A 119 36.97 -2.27 36.51
N LEU A 120 37.05 -1.20 35.70
CA LEU A 120 37.55 -1.23 34.33
C LEU A 120 39.05 -0.86 34.23
N ASN A 121 39.67 -0.42 35.33
CA ASN A 121 41.09 -0.05 35.39
C ASN A 121 41.46 1.09 34.42
N THR A 122 40.61 2.10 34.31
CA THR A 122 40.82 3.27 33.45
C THR A 122 41.84 4.26 34.07
N PRO A 123 42.49 5.14 33.28
CA PRO A 123 42.46 5.28 31.83
C PRO A 123 43.36 4.29 31.06
N HIS A 124 44.24 3.57 31.75
CA HIS A 124 45.19 2.64 31.14
C HIS A 124 45.25 1.34 31.95
N GLY A 125 44.90 0.22 31.34
CA GLY A 125 44.98 -1.09 31.97
C GLY A 125 43.96 -2.08 31.42
N GLN A 126 44.17 -3.37 31.71
CA GLN A 126 43.15 -4.38 31.47
C GLN A 126 42.07 -4.32 32.57
N PRO A 127 40.80 -4.54 32.23
CA PRO A 127 39.69 -4.47 33.17
C PRO A 127 39.77 -5.63 34.18
N PHE A 128 39.61 -5.30 35.46
CA PHE A 128 39.60 -6.27 36.55
C PHE A 128 38.25 -6.96 36.71
N SER A 129 37.17 -6.27 36.31
CA SER A 129 35.81 -6.76 36.43
C SER A 129 35.03 -6.42 35.17
N TYR A 130 34.21 -7.37 34.71
CA TYR A 130 33.39 -7.25 33.51
C TYR A 130 32.20 -8.20 33.62
N TRP A 131 31.23 -8.07 32.72
CA TRP A 131 30.10 -8.99 32.65
C TRP A 131 30.11 -9.73 31.32
N MET A 132 29.51 -10.91 31.29
CA MET A 132 29.35 -11.72 30.10
C MET A 132 27.89 -11.83 29.70
N GLY A 133 27.67 -11.63 28.40
CA GLY A 133 26.36 -11.64 27.78
C GLY A 133 25.94 -13.00 27.25
N ARG A 134 24.97 -12.96 26.34
CA ARG A 134 24.35 -14.14 25.73
C ARG A 134 25.36 -15.03 24.98
N HIS A 135 26.23 -14.51 24.12
CA HIS A 135 27.14 -15.36 23.33
C HIS A 135 28.42 -15.76 24.08
N ASN A 136 28.38 -15.74 25.41
CA ASN A 136 29.56 -15.96 26.28
C ASN A 136 30.70 -14.96 25.97
N GLU A 137 30.32 -13.77 25.54
CA GLU A 137 31.20 -12.69 25.14
C GLU A 137 31.39 -11.71 26.30
N SER A 138 32.61 -11.24 26.53
CA SER A 138 32.94 -10.30 27.61
C SER A 138 32.67 -8.86 27.17
N HIS A 139 31.90 -8.13 27.97
CA HIS A 139 31.59 -6.73 27.72
C HIS A 139 32.33 -5.80 28.68
N LEU A 140 33.07 -4.87 28.10
CA LEU A 140 33.96 -3.95 28.83
C LEU A 140 33.31 -2.60 29.13
N TYR A 141 31.99 -2.51 29.09
CA TYR A 141 31.23 -1.32 29.43
C TYR A 141 30.26 -1.65 30.57
N TRP A 142 29.93 -0.65 31.39
CA TRP A 142 29.07 -0.84 32.55
C TRP A 142 27.69 -0.20 32.40
N GLY A 143 26.81 -0.37 33.40
CA GLY A 143 25.47 0.21 33.38
C GLY A 143 25.49 1.72 33.11
N GLY A 144 24.62 2.17 32.20
CA GLY A 144 24.50 3.58 31.82
C GLY A 144 25.49 4.06 30.75
N SER A 145 26.33 3.19 30.19
CA SER A 145 27.12 3.46 28.99
C SER A 145 26.70 2.57 27.80
N PHE A 146 27.39 2.70 26.67
CA PHE A 146 27.09 1.99 25.42
C PHE A 146 28.22 1.03 25.02
N PRO A 147 27.95 0.02 24.15
CA PRO A 147 28.97 -0.88 23.62
C PRO A 147 30.21 -0.15 23.11
N GLU A 148 31.38 -0.80 23.23
CA GLU A 148 32.70 -0.28 22.79
C GLU A 148 33.20 0.99 23.49
N SER A 149 32.40 1.62 24.35
CA SER A 149 32.80 2.84 25.05
C SER A 149 33.95 2.63 26.05
N GLN A 150 34.10 1.42 26.59
CA GLN A 150 35.00 1.08 27.70
C GLN A 150 34.87 2.03 28.91
N LYS A 151 33.65 2.52 29.16
CA LYS A 151 33.35 3.54 30.17
C LYS A 151 32.20 3.11 31.06
N CYS A 152 32.09 3.72 32.25
CA CYS A 152 30.90 3.66 33.09
C CYS A 152 29.95 4.81 32.81
N GLY A 153 28.68 4.70 33.23
CA GLY A 153 27.67 5.74 33.04
C GLY A 153 28.06 7.11 33.60
N CYS A 154 28.87 7.18 34.67
CA CYS A 154 29.33 8.46 35.21
C CYS A 154 30.20 9.24 34.21
N ALA A 155 30.99 8.55 33.39
CA ALA A 155 31.89 9.20 32.43
C ALA A 155 31.13 9.73 31.22
N ILE A 156 30.05 9.05 30.83
CA ILE A 156 29.15 9.53 29.78
C ILE A 156 28.39 10.77 30.25
N ASN A 157 27.93 10.77 31.51
CA ASN A 157 27.14 11.87 32.06
C ASN A 157 27.99 13.03 32.64
N GLY A 158 29.33 12.91 32.66
CA GLY A 158 30.22 13.90 33.28
C GLY A 158 30.05 14.02 34.81
N THR A 159 29.59 12.95 35.47
CA THR A 159 29.26 12.94 36.91
C THR A 159 30.21 12.09 37.76
N CYS A 160 31.32 11.59 37.19
CA CYS A 160 32.33 10.86 37.98
C CYS A 160 32.94 11.77 39.04
N LYS A 161 33.18 11.21 40.24
CA LYS A 161 33.75 11.96 41.37
C LYS A 161 35.18 12.43 41.11
N ASP A 162 35.97 11.62 40.43
CA ASP A 162 37.30 11.96 39.94
C ASP A 162 37.26 11.95 38.41
N THR A 163 37.58 13.09 37.80
CA THR A 163 37.50 13.29 36.35
C THR A 163 38.64 12.61 35.59
N ARG A 164 39.66 12.10 36.28
CA ARG A 164 40.78 11.35 35.68
C ARG A 164 40.41 9.92 35.33
N PHE A 165 39.33 9.40 35.92
CA PHE A 165 38.88 8.03 35.75
C PHE A 165 37.54 7.96 35.01
N SER A 166 37.34 6.87 34.27
CA SER A 166 36.10 6.64 33.51
C SER A 166 35.03 5.88 34.30
N CYS A 167 35.34 5.49 35.54
CA CYS A 167 34.46 4.82 36.49
C CYS A 167 34.80 5.32 37.90
N ASN A 168 33.81 5.45 38.78
CA ASN A 168 34.05 5.90 40.15
C ASN A 168 34.90 4.89 40.93
N CYS A 169 34.73 3.60 40.66
CA CYS A 169 35.48 2.55 41.33
C CYS A 169 36.96 2.45 40.93
N ASP A 170 37.32 2.98 39.77
CA ASP A 170 38.72 2.97 39.31
C ASP A 170 39.61 3.94 40.10
N ALA A 171 39.02 4.90 40.83
CA ALA A 171 39.75 5.82 41.69
C ALA A 171 40.37 5.16 42.93
N ASP A 172 39.99 3.92 43.24
CA ASP A 172 40.60 3.07 44.28
C ASP A 172 40.64 3.69 45.69
N TYR A 173 39.64 4.51 46.02
CA TYR A 173 39.55 5.17 47.33
C TYR A 173 39.10 4.23 48.45
N ARG A 174 39.52 4.54 49.69
CA ARG A 174 39.06 3.91 50.95
C ARG A 174 37.68 4.42 51.37
N GLN A 175 36.78 4.57 50.41
CA GLN A 175 35.40 5.02 50.59
C GLN A 175 34.51 4.22 49.64
N TRP A 176 33.25 4.05 50.02
CA TRP A 176 32.30 3.36 49.17
C TRP A 176 31.94 4.24 47.97
N HIS A 177 32.27 3.75 46.79
CA HIS A 177 31.82 4.29 45.53
C HIS A 177 31.00 3.26 44.77
N SER A 178 30.21 3.72 43.80
CA SER A 178 29.41 2.82 42.99
C SER A 178 29.22 3.33 41.57
N ASP A 179 29.30 2.39 40.63
CA ASP A 179 28.95 2.56 39.24
C ASP A 179 27.71 1.70 38.93
N ARG A 180 26.63 2.36 38.50
CA ARG A 180 25.30 1.76 38.35
C ARG A 180 24.60 2.26 37.09
N GLY A 181 23.76 1.43 36.51
CA GLY A 181 22.87 1.85 35.44
C GLY A 181 22.20 0.69 34.71
N TRP A 182 21.47 1.04 33.66
CA TRP A 182 20.80 0.08 32.79
C TRP A 182 21.76 -0.43 31.71
N LEU A 183 21.74 -1.74 31.50
CA LEU A 183 22.15 -2.39 30.27
C LEU A 183 20.89 -2.49 29.40
N ASN A 184 20.88 -1.81 28.26
CA ASN A 184 19.73 -1.76 27.36
C ASN A 184 20.07 -2.18 25.92
N PHE A 185 21.27 -2.73 25.71
CA PHE A 185 21.66 -3.29 24.43
C PHE A 185 21.21 -4.76 24.36
N ARG A 186 20.04 -4.97 23.75
CA ARG A 186 19.37 -6.28 23.66
C ARG A 186 20.28 -7.40 23.16
N ASP A 187 21.10 -7.14 22.15
CA ASP A 187 21.91 -8.18 21.49
C ASP A 187 23.06 -8.69 22.37
N HIS A 188 23.33 -8.05 23.52
CA HIS A 188 24.25 -8.55 24.54
C HIS A 188 23.52 -9.20 25.74
N LEU A 189 22.25 -8.85 25.97
CA LEU A 189 21.43 -9.38 27.04
C LEU A 189 20.88 -10.78 26.69
N PRO A 190 20.58 -11.63 27.68
CA PRO A 190 20.66 -11.41 29.14
C PRO A 190 22.09 -11.47 29.72
N VAL A 191 22.29 -10.87 30.90
CA VAL A 191 23.53 -11.06 31.68
C VAL A 191 23.60 -12.51 32.16
N ARG A 192 24.70 -13.19 31.83
CA ARG A 192 24.95 -14.59 32.20
C ARG A 192 25.88 -14.72 33.40
N ARG A 193 26.92 -13.87 33.45
CA ARG A 193 27.94 -13.92 34.50
C ARG A 193 28.50 -12.53 34.76
N VAL A 194 28.83 -12.25 36.02
CA VAL A 194 29.67 -11.12 36.42
C VAL A 194 31.00 -11.65 36.94
N VAL A 195 32.10 -11.08 36.46
CA VAL A 195 33.47 -11.46 36.82
C VAL A 195 34.07 -10.34 37.66
N VAL A 196 34.65 -10.68 38.82
CA VAL A 196 35.25 -9.71 39.75
C VAL A 196 36.65 -10.15 40.18
N GLY A 197 37.67 -9.36 39.81
CA GLY A 197 39.08 -9.76 39.91
C GLY A 197 40.00 -8.89 40.78
N ASP A 198 39.57 -7.80 41.42
CA ASP A 198 40.45 -6.93 42.22
C ASP A 198 39.97 -6.78 43.68
N THR A 199 40.01 -7.87 44.46
CA THR A 199 39.64 -7.85 45.89
C THR A 199 40.63 -8.56 46.82
N ASN A 200 41.80 -8.97 46.33
CA ASN A 200 42.85 -9.63 47.13
C ASN A 200 43.79 -8.65 47.85
N ARG A 201 43.44 -7.36 47.92
CA ARG A 201 44.25 -6.32 48.58
C ARG A 201 43.74 -6.08 50.00
N THR A 202 44.62 -5.61 50.89
CA THR A 202 44.23 -5.29 52.29
C THR A 202 43.07 -4.31 52.32
N GLU A 203 41.99 -4.67 53.03
CA GLU A 203 40.76 -3.87 53.13
C GLU A 203 40.10 -3.60 51.77
N SER A 204 40.25 -4.49 50.78
CA SER A 204 39.59 -4.37 49.48
C SER A 204 38.31 -5.21 49.46
N GLU A 205 37.18 -4.57 49.17
CA GLU A 205 35.88 -5.22 49.08
C GLU A 205 35.11 -4.74 47.85
N ALA A 206 34.40 -5.65 47.20
CA ALA A 206 33.46 -5.33 46.13
C ALA A 206 32.09 -5.94 46.41
N GLN A 207 31.05 -5.26 45.94
CA GLN A 207 29.68 -5.75 45.96
C GLN A 207 29.07 -5.52 44.58
N PHE A 208 28.43 -6.53 44.00
CA PHE A 208 27.68 -6.33 42.76
C PHE A 208 26.23 -6.76 42.93
N TYR A 209 25.37 -6.12 42.15
CA TYR A 209 23.94 -6.42 42.08
C TYR A 209 23.50 -6.41 40.62
N VAL A 210 22.72 -7.43 40.25
CA VAL A 210 22.10 -7.54 38.93
C VAL A 210 20.59 -7.63 39.17
N GLY A 211 19.83 -6.79 38.46
CA GLY A 211 18.38 -6.83 38.50
C GLY A 211 17.80 -7.88 37.56
N PRO A 212 16.47 -8.11 37.61
CA PRO A 212 15.81 -9.04 36.71
C PRO A 212 15.89 -8.59 35.25
N LEU A 213 15.84 -9.55 34.33
CA LEU A 213 15.71 -9.25 32.91
C LEU A 213 14.29 -8.75 32.64
N ARG A 214 14.17 -7.57 32.02
CA ARG A 214 12.90 -6.96 31.66
C ARG A 214 12.84 -6.78 30.16
N CYS A 215 11.91 -7.47 29.50
CA CYS A 215 11.72 -7.38 28.05
C CYS A 215 10.28 -6.98 27.72
N HIS A 216 10.08 -6.15 26.70
CA HIS A 216 8.74 -5.78 26.25
C HIS A 216 8.67 -5.59 24.72
N GLY A 217 7.43 -5.61 24.20
CA GLY A 217 7.17 -5.57 22.77
C GLY A 217 7.54 -6.86 22.05
N ASP A 218 6.96 -7.09 20.88
CA ASP A 218 7.28 -8.23 20.02
C ASP A 218 7.83 -7.72 18.69
N ARG A 219 9.06 -8.09 18.33
CA ARG A 219 9.68 -7.74 17.05
C ARG A 219 8.87 -8.27 15.85
N ASN A 220 8.09 -9.33 16.06
CA ASN A 220 7.29 -9.98 15.01
C ASN A 220 5.99 -9.25 14.69
N THR A 221 5.56 -8.32 15.55
CA THR A 221 4.47 -7.39 15.22
C THR A 221 4.92 -6.25 14.28
N TRP A 222 6.24 -6.03 14.16
CA TRP A 222 6.81 -4.93 13.37
C TRP A 222 7.52 -5.39 12.09
N ASN A 223 8.04 -6.63 12.03
CA ASN A 223 8.73 -7.24 10.89
C ASN A 223 7.85 -7.35 9.62
N THR A 224 7.64 -6.21 8.95
CA THR A 224 6.67 -6.03 7.87
C THR A 224 7.37 -5.53 6.62
N VAL A 225 7.18 -6.24 5.51
CA VAL A 225 7.69 -5.85 4.20
C VAL A 225 6.55 -5.80 3.18
N SER A 226 6.71 -4.95 2.16
CA SER A 226 5.81 -4.88 1.01
C SER A 226 6.51 -5.27 -0.29
N PHE A 227 5.88 -6.17 -1.04
CA PHE A 227 6.27 -6.59 -2.38
C PHE A 227 5.53 -5.74 -3.41
N THR A 228 6.27 -4.86 -4.07
CA THR A 228 5.78 -3.90 -5.08
C THR A 228 6.18 -4.29 -6.50
N LYS A 229 7.01 -5.31 -6.67
CA LYS A 229 7.38 -5.90 -7.96
C LYS A 229 7.39 -7.42 -7.87
N PRO A 230 7.25 -8.15 -8.99
CA PRO A 230 7.44 -9.60 -9.00
C PRO A 230 8.88 -9.97 -8.60
N THR A 231 9.07 -10.35 -7.33
CA THR A 231 10.37 -10.65 -6.74
C THR A 231 10.23 -11.56 -5.53
N TYR A 232 11.35 -12.01 -4.97
CA TYR A 232 11.38 -12.85 -3.78
C TYR A 232 12.59 -12.56 -2.90
N LEU A 233 12.44 -12.78 -1.60
CA LEU A 233 13.51 -12.80 -0.61
C LEU A 233 14.14 -14.20 -0.53
N LYS A 234 15.46 -14.25 -0.32
CA LYS A 234 16.21 -15.50 -0.12
C LYS A 234 16.67 -15.64 1.32
N PHE A 235 16.33 -16.77 1.94
CA PHE A 235 16.72 -17.16 3.29
C PHE A 235 17.48 -18.49 3.30
N PRO A 236 18.22 -18.80 4.39
CA PRO A 236 18.81 -20.12 4.58
C PRO A 236 17.79 -21.25 4.42
N THR A 237 18.25 -22.39 3.93
CA THR A 237 17.41 -23.58 3.71
C THR A 237 16.73 -24.01 5.01
N PHE A 238 15.41 -24.20 4.94
CA PHE A 238 14.62 -24.72 6.05
C PHE A 238 14.84 -26.23 6.21
N ARG A 239 15.03 -26.68 7.46
CA ARG A 239 15.31 -28.10 7.78
C ARG A 239 14.36 -28.63 8.86
N PRO A 240 13.09 -28.90 8.52
CA PRO A 240 12.05 -29.30 9.48
C PRO A 240 12.10 -30.76 9.94
N GLY A 241 12.77 -31.66 9.20
CA GLY A 241 12.75 -33.09 9.51
C GLY A 241 11.42 -33.73 9.15
N THR A 242 10.57 -34.04 10.15
CA THR A 242 9.31 -34.79 10.00
C THR A 242 8.05 -33.97 10.26
N SER A 243 8.18 -32.74 10.78
CA SER A 243 7.07 -31.83 11.03
C SER A 243 7.44 -30.39 10.73
N ALA A 244 6.52 -29.65 10.10
CA ALA A 244 6.69 -28.24 9.82
C ALA A 244 5.45 -27.45 10.23
N ASP A 245 5.69 -26.28 10.81
CA ASP A 245 4.74 -25.25 11.22
C ASP A 245 5.15 -23.95 10.54
N ILE A 246 4.19 -23.30 9.90
CA ILE A 246 4.39 -22.06 9.16
C ILE A 246 3.27 -21.11 9.58
N SER A 247 3.64 -19.91 10.03
CA SER A 247 2.67 -18.87 10.33
C SER A 247 3.14 -17.50 9.86
N PHE A 248 2.21 -16.70 9.35
CA PHE A 248 2.47 -15.33 8.90
C PHE A 248 1.16 -14.56 8.77
N TYR A 249 1.24 -13.25 8.64
CA TYR A 249 0.12 -12.45 8.18
C TYR A 249 0.40 -11.87 6.79
N PHE A 250 -0.65 -11.74 6.00
CA PHE A 250 -0.59 -11.11 4.69
C PHE A 250 -1.71 -10.08 4.52
N LYS A 251 -1.49 -9.11 3.63
CA LYS A 251 -2.46 -8.10 3.20
C LYS A 251 -2.22 -7.84 1.73
N THR A 252 -3.22 -8.02 0.87
CA THR A 252 -3.06 -7.93 -0.58
C THR A 252 -4.36 -7.52 -1.27
N THR A 253 -4.23 -6.97 -2.48
CA THR A 253 -5.34 -6.81 -3.44
C THR A 253 -5.24 -7.76 -4.63
N SER A 254 -4.13 -8.52 -4.72
CA SER A 254 -3.91 -9.52 -5.76
C SER A 254 -4.82 -10.74 -5.56
N ASP A 255 -5.35 -11.28 -6.64
CA ASP A 255 -6.17 -12.48 -6.64
C ASP A 255 -5.34 -13.78 -6.54
N HIS A 256 -4.04 -13.71 -6.76
CA HIS A 256 -3.13 -14.85 -6.63
C HIS A 256 -1.72 -14.43 -6.17
N GLY A 257 -0.95 -15.39 -5.66
CA GLY A 257 0.45 -15.18 -5.30
C GLY A 257 1.05 -16.27 -4.41
N VAL A 258 2.32 -16.58 -4.60
CA VAL A 258 3.07 -17.53 -3.78
C VAL A 258 3.73 -16.78 -2.61
N PHE A 259 3.33 -17.11 -1.39
CA PHE A 259 3.88 -16.50 -0.18
C PHE A 259 5.27 -17.01 0.12
N LEU A 260 5.47 -18.32 0.03
CA LEU A 260 6.77 -18.95 0.24
C LEU A 260 6.89 -20.29 -0.47
N GLU A 261 8.13 -20.66 -0.75
CA GLU A 261 8.52 -21.94 -1.34
C GLU A 261 9.87 -22.39 -0.78
N ASN A 262 9.98 -23.65 -0.35
CA ASN A 262 11.27 -24.32 -0.18
C ASN A 262 11.26 -25.65 -0.92
N SER A 263 12.25 -25.87 -1.78
CA SER A 263 12.37 -27.08 -2.60
C SER A 263 13.74 -27.78 -2.47
N ASP A 264 13.86 -28.97 -3.03
CA ASP A 264 15.12 -29.62 -3.35
C ASP A 264 15.61 -29.24 -4.77
N ASP A 265 16.86 -29.57 -5.10
CA ASP A 265 17.47 -29.20 -6.38
C ASP A 265 16.66 -29.70 -7.59
N ARG A 266 16.03 -30.87 -7.43
CA ARG A 266 15.23 -31.54 -8.47
C ARG A 266 13.74 -31.20 -8.42
N HIS A 267 13.29 -30.38 -7.48
CA HIS A 267 11.88 -29.98 -7.27
C HIS A 267 10.93 -31.19 -7.10
N ARG A 268 11.47 -32.30 -6.62
CA ARG A 268 10.70 -33.50 -6.28
C ARG A 268 10.09 -33.37 -4.89
N ASN A 269 10.81 -32.73 -3.97
CA ASN A 269 10.34 -32.47 -2.62
C ASN A 269 10.26 -30.96 -2.40
N PHE A 270 9.08 -30.47 -2.09
CA PHE A 270 8.89 -29.04 -1.82
C PHE A 270 7.71 -28.81 -0.87
N ILE A 271 7.70 -27.63 -0.26
CA ILE A 271 6.56 -27.06 0.45
C ILE A 271 6.29 -25.66 -0.11
N ARG A 272 5.01 -25.33 -0.31
CA ARG A 272 4.57 -24.06 -0.86
C ARG A 272 3.24 -23.64 -0.24
N VAL A 273 3.14 -22.38 0.16
CA VAL A 273 1.86 -21.76 0.54
C VAL A 273 1.55 -20.69 -0.48
N GLU A 274 0.37 -20.75 -1.10
CA GLU A 274 -0.04 -19.83 -2.16
C GLU A 274 -1.52 -19.44 -2.05
N LEU A 275 -1.82 -18.20 -2.44
CA LEU A 275 -3.16 -17.75 -2.77
C LEU A 275 -3.41 -18.11 -4.24
N ASN A 276 -4.40 -18.96 -4.50
CA ASN A 276 -4.69 -19.43 -5.85
C ASN A 276 -5.78 -18.61 -6.55
N SER A 277 -6.75 -18.14 -5.77
CA SER A 277 -7.84 -17.24 -6.18
C SER A 277 -8.13 -16.27 -5.04
N THR A 278 -9.04 -15.31 -5.25
CA THR A 278 -9.48 -14.38 -4.20
C THR A 278 -10.01 -15.06 -2.93
N THR A 279 -10.41 -16.33 -2.99
CA THR A 279 -11.01 -17.06 -1.84
C THR A 279 -10.27 -18.35 -1.48
N ASP A 280 -9.42 -18.87 -2.36
CA ASP A 280 -8.79 -20.18 -2.20
C ASP A 280 -7.33 -20.04 -1.77
N LEU A 281 -7.05 -20.48 -0.54
CA LEU A 281 -5.70 -20.60 0.00
C LEU A 281 -5.24 -22.06 -0.09
N LEU A 282 -4.05 -22.30 -0.63
CA LEU A 282 -3.50 -23.64 -0.85
C LEU A 282 -2.19 -23.82 -0.08
N PHE A 283 -2.09 -24.97 0.57
CA PHE A 283 -0.84 -25.52 1.07
C PHE A 283 -0.47 -26.74 0.25
N VAL A 284 0.54 -26.60 -0.62
CA VAL A 284 0.96 -27.62 -1.59
C VAL A 284 2.32 -28.16 -1.18
N PHE A 285 2.48 -29.48 -1.18
CA PHE A 285 3.72 -30.11 -0.78
C PHE A 285 3.93 -31.45 -1.49
N SER A 286 5.19 -31.83 -1.60
CA SER A 286 5.63 -33.16 -2.03
C SER A 286 6.71 -33.62 -1.06
N VAL A 287 6.43 -34.69 -0.31
CA VAL A 287 7.26 -35.17 0.81
C VAL A 287 7.45 -36.69 0.79
N GLY A 288 7.34 -37.31 -0.39
CA GLY A 288 7.54 -38.75 -0.61
C GLY A 288 6.43 -39.40 -1.45
N ASP A 289 5.17 -39.02 -1.23
CA ASP A 289 3.98 -39.63 -1.83
C ASP A 289 3.44 -38.85 -3.06
N GLY A 290 4.32 -38.10 -3.73
CA GLY A 290 3.94 -37.17 -4.81
C GLY A 290 3.33 -35.87 -4.29
N ILE A 291 2.73 -35.09 -5.21
CA ILE A 291 2.21 -33.75 -4.92
C ILE A 291 0.82 -33.88 -4.28
N ILE A 292 0.69 -33.35 -3.07
CA ILE A 292 -0.54 -33.29 -2.29
C ILE A 292 -0.82 -31.83 -1.94
N ASN A 293 -2.10 -31.45 -1.84
CA ASN A 293 -2.50 -30.13 -1.39
C ASN A 293 -3.58 -30.18 -0.29
N VAL A 294 -3.60 -29.13 0.52
CA VAL A 294 -4.72 -28.77 1.40
C VAL A 294 -5.28 -27.47 0.87
N THR A 295 -6.55 -27.49 0.47
CA THR A 295 -7.27 -26.30 -0.01
C THR A 295 -8.22 -25.82 1.08
N LEU A 296 -8.08 -24.56 1.47
CA LEU A 296 -9.04 -23.85 2.29
C LEU A 296 -9.79 -22.85 1.41
N ARG A 297 -11.11 -22.98 1.32
CA ARG A 297 -11.98 -22.05 0.62
C ARG A 297 -12.65 -21.12 1.64
N SER A 298 -12.31 -19.85 1.60
CA SER A 298 -12.92 -18.80 2.40
C SER A 298 -14.29 -18.41 1.82
N PRO A 299 -15.31 -18.16 2.67
CA PRO A 299 -16.58 -17.60 2.20
C PRO A 299 -16.47 -16.12 1.80
N TRP A 300 -15.40 -15.44 2.21
CA TRP A 300 -15.12 -14.04 1.86
C TRP A 300 -13.81 -13.92 1.08
N ALA A 301 -13.73 -12.88 0.24
CA ALA A 301 -12.51 -12.57 -0.50
C ALA A 301 -11.38 -12.18 0.47
N LEU A 302 -10.20 -12.78 0.30
CA LEU A 302 -8.99 -12.57 1.09
C LEU A 302 -8.06 -11.50 0.48
N ASN A 303 -8.46 -10.91 -0.64
CA ASN A 303 -7.75 -9.82 -1.32
C ASN A 303 -8.45 -8.46 -1.10
N ASP A 304 -8.96 -8.26 0.11
CA ASP A 304 -9.76 -7.11 0.54
C ASP A 304 -8.91 -5.93 1.06
N ASP A 305 -7.59 -6.01 0.90
CA ASP A 305 -6.62 -5.09 1.50
C ASP A 305 -6.66 -5.07 3.04
N GLU A 306 -7.11 -6.12 3.71
CA GLU A 306 -7.02 -6.27 5.17
C GLU A 306 -5.99 -7.33 5.59
N TRP A 307 -5.62 -7.30 6.88
CA TRP A 307 -4.65 -8.24 7.43
C TRP A 307 -5.29 -9.59 7.76
N HIS A 308 -4.85 -10.64 7.06
CA HIS A 308 -5.23 -12.03 7.33
C HIS A 308 -4.08 -12.81 7.97
N TYR A 309 -4.39 -13.69 8.91
CA TYR A 309 -3.43 -14.56 9.60
C TYR A 309 -3.51 -15.99 9.05
N VAL A 310 -2.38 -16.54 8.59
CA VAL A 310 -2.31 -17.89 8.03
C VAL A 310 -1.51 -18.80 8.94
N GLU A 311 -2.02 -20.01 9.15
CA GLU A 311 -1.35 -21.11 9.84
C GLU A 311 -1.37 -22.35 8.95
N ALA A 312 -0.20 -22.87 8.57
CA ALA A 312 -0.04 -24.10 7.81
C ALA A 312 0.83 -25.08 8.59
N GLU A 313 0.35 -26.31 8.77
CA GLU A 313 1.05 -27.35 9.54
C GLU A 313 1.08 -28.66 8.75
N ILE A 314 2.20 -29.37 8.80
CA ILE A 314 2.35 -30.73 8.27
C ILE A 314 3.13 -31.60 9.25
N ASN A 315 2.66 -32.81 9.46
CA ASN A 315 3.31 -33.82 10.29
C ASN A 315 3.12 -35.22 9.67
N VAL A 316 3.58 -36.26 10.35
CA VAL A 316 3.50 -37.65 9.86
C VAL A 316 2.06 -38.19 9.72
N LYS A 317 1.07 -37.60 10.38
CA LYS A 317 -0.35 -38.03 10.38
C LYS A 317 -1.25 -37.17 9.51
N GLU A 318 -1.02 -35.87 9.45
CA GLU A 318 -1.88 -34.93 8.72
C GLU A 318 -1.15 -33.67 8.27
N ALA A 319 -1.70 -33.03 7.23
CA ALA A 319 -1.44 -31.65 6.87
C ALA A 319 -2.71 -30.83 7.05
N ARG A 320 -2.58 -29.59 7.51
CA ARG A 320 -3.71 -28.71 7.74
C ARG A 320 -3.38 -27.24 7.49
N LEU A 321 -4.40 -26.49 7.10
CA LEU A 321 -4.32 -25.08 6.77
C LEU A 321 -5.46 -24.33 7.45
N LYS A 322 -5.18 -23.13 7.95
CA LYS A 322 -6.14 -22.25 8.57
C LYS A 322 -5.83 -20.80 8.19
N VAL A 323 -6.88 -20.02 8.00
CA VAL A 323 -6.82 -18.56 7.87
C VAL A 323 -7.77 -17.93 8.87
N ASP A 324 -7.30 -16.91 9.59
CA ASP A 324 -8.03 -16.17 10.61
C ASP A 324 -8.70 -17.07 11.65
N TYR A 325 -10.03 -16.92 11.80
CA TYR A 325 -10.89 -17.66 12.70
C TYR A 325 -11.62 -18.82 11.99
N LEU A 326 -11.34 -19.06 10.70
CA LEU A 326 -11.95 -20.17 9.98
C LEU A 326 -11.50 -21.52 10.56
N PRO A 327 -12.35 -22.56 10.44
CA PRO A 327 -11.98 -23.90 10.85
C PRO A 327 -10.80 -24.42 10.01
N TRP A 328 -10.06 -25.37 10.58
CA TRP A 328 -8.95 -26.01 9.89
C TRP A 328 -9.43 -26.81 8.69
N ALA A 329 -8.84 -26.56 7.52
CA ALA A 329 -8.85 -27.51 6.41
C ALA A 329 -7.81 -28.60 6.72
N ILE A 330 -8.21 -29.87 6.71
CA ILE A 330 -7.36 -30.99 7.16
C ILE A 330 -7.30 -32.06 6.07
N ARG A 331 -6.08 -32.53 5.79
CA ARG A 331 -5.78 -33.69 4.96
C ARG A 331 -5.03 -34.71 5.80
N ARG A 332 -5.67 -35.85 6.09
CA ARG A 332 -5.05 -36.94 6.84
C ARG A 332 -4.25 -37.86 5.90
N PHE A 333 -3.11 -38.35 6.38
CA PHE A 333 -2.27 -39.31 5.71
C PHE A 333 -2.60 -40.74 6.16
N PRO A 334 -2.44 -41.75 5.28
CA PRO A 334 -2.54 -43.15 5.67
C PRO A 334 -1.40 -43.54 6.64
N GLY A 335 -1.62 -44.57 7.46
CA GLY A 335 -0.73 -44.94 8.58
C GLY A 335 0.70 -45.41 8.23
N GLN A 336 1.06 -45.51 6.94
CA GLN A 336 2.39 -45.90 6.46
C GLN A 336 3.12 -44.78 5.67
N THR A 337 2.66 -43.53 5.74
CA THR A 337 3.31 -42.42 5.03
C THR A 337 4.61 -42.00 5.71
N TYR A 338 5.73 -41.99 4.96
CA TYR A 338 7.02 -41.49 5.42
C TYR A 338 7.17 -40.01 5.05
N VAL A 339 6.78 -39.10 5.95
CA VAL A 339 7.01 -37.66 5.77
C VAL A 339 8.45 -37.32 6.11
N THR A 340 9.30 -37.13 5.09
CA THR A 340 10.68 -36.66 5.28
C THR A 340 10.95 -35.42 4.43
N MET A 341 11.03 -34.27 5.10
CA MET A 341 11.26 -32.97 4.46
C MET A 341 12.76 -32.64 4.49
N LYS A 342 13.47 -33.04 3.42
CA LYS A 342 14.88 -32.72 3.19
C LYS A 342 15.00 -31.78 1.99
N PHE A 343 15.11 -30.48 2.27
CA PHE A 343 15.31 -29.45 1.25
C PHE A 343 16.79 -29.09 1.10
N THR A 344 17.17 -28.67 -0.11
CA THR A 344 18.54 -28.25 -0.45
C THR A 344 18.61 -26.81 -0.97
N GLN A 345 17.52 -26.29 -1.54
CA GLN A 345 17.45 -24.92 -2.02
C GLN A 345 17.19 -23.93 -0.87
N PRO A 346 17.55 -22.65 -1.02
CA PRO A 346 17.17 -21.60 -0.07
C PRO A 346 15.65 -21.46 0.03
N LEU A 347 15.16 -21.01 1.19
CA LEU A 347 13.76 -20.63 1.37
C LEU A 347 13.50 -19.34 0.59
N LEU A 348 12.53 -19.39 -0.33
CA LEU A 348 12.07 -18.25 -1.12
C LEU A 348 10.79 -17.70 -0.50
N VAL A 349 10.70 -16.38 -0.33
CA VAL A 349 9.53 -15.69 0.23
C VAL A 349 9.08 -14.60 -0.73
N GLY A 350 7.82 -14.59 -1.13
CA GLY A 350 7.22 -13.62 -2.05
C GLY A 350 7.11 -14.05 -3.52
N ALA A 351 7.72 -15.17 -3.91
CA ALA A 351 7.45 -15.82 -5.20
C ALA A 351 7.94 -17.27 -5.22
N ALA A 352 7.49 -18.05 -6.20
CA ALA A 352 8.13 -19.30 -6.56
C ALA A 352 9.44 -19.06 -7.33
N LYS A 353 10.20 -20.13 -7.57
CA LYS A 353 11.40 -20.08 -8.42
C LYS A 353 11.12 -19.39 -9.77
N GLN A 354 12.11 -18.66 -10.28
CA GLN A 354 12.01 -17.81 -11.49
C GLN A 354 10.94 -16.70 -11.40
N LYS A 355 10.54 -16.27 -10.20
CA LYS A 355 9.56 -15.19 -9.99
C LYS A 355 8.16 -15.53 -10.55
N GLN A 356 7.86 -16.80 -10.74
CA GLN A 356 6.53 -17.23 -11.17
C GLN A 356 5.51 -17.03 -10.04
N ARG A 357 4.29 -16.61 -10.41
CA ARG A 357 3.18 -16.33 -9.49
C ARG A 357 3.62 -15.50 -8.28
N ALA A 358 4.41 -14.46 -8.53
CA ALA A 358 4.93 -13.61 -7.47
C ALA A 358 3.79 -12.97 -6.68
N TYR A 359 3.94 -12.94 -5.36
CA TYR A 359 3.06 -12.25 -4.45
C TYR A 359 3.31 -10.75 -4.51
N LEU A 360 2.22 -9.99 -4.60
CA LEU A 360 2.20 -8.53 -4.45
C LEU A 360 1.37 -8.22 -3.21
N GLY A 361 1.83 -7.31 -2.37
CA GLY A 361 1.19 -7.04 -1.08
C GLY A 361 2.17 -7.02 0.08
N CYS A 362 1.64 -7.04 1.29
CA CYS A 362 2.43 -7.03 2.51
C CYS A 362 2.51 -8.40 3.14
N LEU A 363 3.69 -8.71 3.70
CA LEU A 363 3.90 -9.86 4.57
C LEU A 363 4.47 -9.36 5.89
N ARG A 364 3.94 -9.87 7.00
CA ARG A 364 4.48 -9.60 8.33
C ARG A 364 4.56 -10.86 9.18
N GLY A 365 5.53 -10.87 10.09
CA GLY A 365 5.59 -11.85 11.18
C GLY A 365 5.74 -13.31 10.70
N LEU A 366 6.47 -13.54 9.60
CA LEU A 366 6.72 -14.89 9.10
C LEU A 366 7.54 -15.71 10.10
N ARG A 367 7.04 -16.90 10.45
CA ARG A 367 7.67 -17.88 11.33
C ARG A 367 7.71 -19.25 10.66
N MET A 368 8.83 -19.94 10.85
CA MET A 368 9.08 -21.30 10.37
C MET A 368 9.47 -22.16 11.59
N ASN A 369 8.64 -23.11 11.99
CA ASN A 369 8.77 -23.89 13.23
C ASN A 369 8.97 -22.99 14.46
N GLY A 370 8.14 -21.95 14.57
CA GLY A 370 8.24 -20.98 15.67
C GLY A 370 9.38 -19.96 15.56
N VAL A 371 10.39 -20.24 14.74
CA VAL A 371 11.53 -19.35 14.51
C VAL A 371 11.13 -18.19 13.59
N PRO A 372 11.24 -16.94 14.04
CA PRO A 372 10.92 -15.79 13.20
C PRO A 372 11.96 -15.57 12.10
N ILE A 373 11.50 -15.25 10.91
CA ILE A 373 12.32 -14.94 9.73
C ILE A 373 12.44 -13.43 9.60
N ASP A 374 13.65 -12.87 9.66
CA ASP A 374 13.91 -11.42 9.58
C ASP A 374 13.71 -10.89 8.15
N LEU A 375 12.50 -10.43 7.82
CA LEU A 375 12.13 -9.93 6.50
C LEU A 375 12.74 -8.55 6.25
N GLU A 376 12.71 -7.67 7.25
CA GLU A 376 13.25 -6.31 7.19
C GLU A 376 14.75 -6.28 6.89
N GLY A 377 15.50 -7.21 7.48
CA GLY A 377 16.95 -7.34 7.25
C GLY A 377 17.35 -7.67 5.81
N LYS A 378 16.39 -7.99 4.93
CA LYS A 378 16.62 -8.31 3.50
C LYS A 378 15.93 -7.34 2.53
N VAL A 379 15.43 -6.20 3.01
CA VAL A 379 14.75 -5.21 2.18
C VAL A 379 15.68 -4.60 1.12
N ASN A 380 15.14 -4.42 -0.08
CA ASN A 380 15.82 -3.75 -1.19
C ASN A 380 14.80 -3.03 -2.08
N ASP A 381 14.64 -1.72 -1.85
CA ASP A 381 13.67 -0.88 -2.56
C ASP A 381 13.84 -0.92 -4.08
N LYS A 382 15.08 -1.06 -4.58
CA LYS A 382 15.36 -1.12 -6.03
C LYS A 382 14.77 -2.37 -6.67
N GLU A 383 14.81 -3.49 -5.95
CA GLU A 383 14.24 -4.78 -6.36
C GLU A 383 12.73 -4.85 -6.12
N GLY A 384 12.13 -3.82 -5.53
CA GLY A 384 10.68 -3.71 -5.31
C GLY A 384 10.22 -4.28 -3.97
N ILE A 385 11.11 -4.40 -2.99
CA ILE A 385 10.77 -4.81 -1.63
C ILE A 385 11.00 -3.60 -0.72
N ARG A 386 9.98 -3.14 0.00
CA ARG A 386 10.06 -1.95 0.87
C ARG A 386 9.78 -2.30 2.32
N LEU A 387 10.32 -1.48 3.22
CA LEU A 387 9.95 -1.51 4.64
C LEU A 387 8.51 -1.02 4.81
N ASN A 388 7.83 -1.59 5.81
CA ASN A 388 6.44 -1.30 6.16
C ASN A 388 5.44 -1.67 5.05
N CYS A 389 4.17 -1.60 5.43
CA CYS A 389 3.05 -1.79 4.53
C CYS A 389 2.46 -0.43 4.15
N THR A 390 3.10 0.26 3.20
CA THR A 390 2.58 1.50 2.63
C THR A 390 2.15 1.25 1.18
N GLY A 391 0.84 1.16 0.99
CA GLY A 391 0.22 1.14 -0.32
C GLY A 391 0.47 2.46 -1.08
N ARG A 392 0.28 2.44 -2.41
CA ARG A 392 0.37 3.64 -3.26
C ARG A 392 -0.73 4.64 -2.96
N CYS A 393 -1.93 4.20 -2.59
CA CYS A 393 -3.05 5.06 -2.24
C CYS A 393 -2.87 5.80 -0.91
N LEU A 394 -2.00 5.29 -0.02
CA LEU A 394 -1.67 5.91 1.26
C LEU A 394 -0.56 6.97 1.16
N ASN A 395 0.03 7.16 -0.02
CA ASN A 395 1.08 8.16 -0.23
C ASN A 395 0.48 9.56 -0.46
N THR A 396 1.06 10.59 0.16
CA THR A 396 0.48 11.95 0.27
C THR A 396 0.42 12.74 -1.05
N THR A 397 1.11 12.30 -2.09
CA THR A 397 0.96 12.81 -3.47
C THR A 397 -0.28 12.18 -4.11
N MET A 398 -1.43 12.79 -3.85
CA MET A 398 -2.78 12.27 -4.19
C MET A 398 -2.90 11.77 -5.64
N PRO A 399 -3.14 10.45 -5.85
CA PRO A 399 -3.25 9.85 -7.18
C PRO A 399 -4.57 10.15 -7.91
N CYS A 400 -5.70 10.20 -7.21
CA CYS A 400 -7.04 10.30 -7.81
C CYS A 400 -7.68 11.66 -7.58
N ARG A 401 -8.29 12.26 -8.61
CA ARG A 401 -8.94 13.57 -8.56
C ARG A 401 -10.45 13.47 -8.48
N ASN A 402 -11.09 14.61 -8.20
CA ASN A 402 -12.54 14.81 -8.34
C ASN A 402 -13.40 13.75 -7.62
N GLY A 403 -13.00 13.39 -6.40
CA GLY A 403 -13.71 12.38 -5.60
C GLY A 403 -13.56 10.94 -6.09
N GLY A 404 -12.66 10.67 -7.04
CA GLY A 404 -12.33 9.33 -7.48
C GLY A 404 -11.72 8.49 -6.36
N ARG A 405 -12.17 7.24 -6.23
CA ARG A 405 -11.67 6.34 -5.19
C ARG A 405 -10.35 5.70 -5.65
N CYS A 406 -9.29 5.86 -4.86
CA CYS A 406 -8.03 5.17 -5.15
C CYS A 406 -8.15 3.70 -4.79
N MET A 407 -7.85 2.84 -5.76
CA MET A 407 -7.84 1.39 -5.61
C MET A 407 -6.39 0.90 -5.58
N GLU A 408 -6.03 0.24 -4.48
CA GLU A 408 -4.67 -0.20 -4.22
C GLU A 408 -4.28 -1.42 -5.06
N GLY A 409 -3.06 -1.42 -5.60
CA GLY A 409 -2.51 -2.52 -6.39
C GLY A 409 -1.09 -2.94 -5.98
N TYR A 410 -0.47 -2.29 -4.98
CA TYR A 410 0.89 -2.48 -4.47
C TYR A 410 2.04 -2.27 -5.47
N ALA A 411 1.96 -2.85 -6.67
CA ALA A 411 2.82 -2.54 -7.81
C ALA A 411 2.36 -1.25 -8.54
N SER A 412 1.05 -1.04 -8.61
CA SER A 412 0.42 0.14 -9.20
C SER A 412 -0.81 0.56 -8.36
N TYR A 413 -1.53 1.58 -8.84
CA TYR A 413 -2.85 1.94 -8.35
C TYR A 413 -3.71 2.29 -9.56
N TYR A 414 -5.03 2.31 -9.38
CA TYR A 414 -5.94 2.91 -10.36
C TYR A 414 -7.03 3.70 -9.65
N CYS A 415 -7.62 4.66 -10.36
CA CYS A 415 -8.70 5.46 -9.82
C CYS A 415 -10.05 4.93 -10.32
N ASP A 416 -10.91 4.52 -9.39
CA ASP A 416 -12.30 4.20 -9.66
C ASP A 416 -13.10 5.50 -9.77
N CYS A 417 -13.39 5.88 -11.01
CA CYS A 417 -14.17 7.07 -11.34
C CYS A 417 -15.66 6.78 -11.48
N ASN A 418 -16.15 5.55 -11.27
CA ASN A 418 -17.53 5.17 -11.66
C ASN A 418 -18.59 6.04 -10.99
N ASN A 419 -18.40 6.40 -9.73
CA ASN A 419 -19.31 7.26 -8.96
C ASN A 419 -19.00 8.76 -9.08
N THR A 420 -18.28 9.18 -10.13
CA THR A 420 -17.94 10.58 -10.39
C THR A 420 -18.41 11.00 -11.78
N ALA A 421 -18.52 12.31 -12.02
CA ALA A 421 -18.85 12.87 -13.34
C ALA A 421 -17.64 12.91 -14.31
N PHE A 422 -16.55 12.22 -13.97
CA PHE A 422 -15.26 12.32 -14.63
C PHE A 422 -14.76 10.95 -15.12
N ASP A 423 -13.77 10.97 -16.00
CA ASP A 423 -13.11 9.81 -16.60
C ASP A 423 -11.57 10.01 -16.64
N GLY A 424 -10.86 9.05 -17.21
CA GLY A 424 -9.41 9.04 -17.32
C GLY A 424 -8.74 8.40 -16.10
N PHE A 425 -7.47 8.04 -16.26
CA PHE A 425 -6.71 7.27 -15.27
C PHE A 425 -6.68 7.91 -13.87
N TYR A 426 -6.76 9.25 -13.80
CA TYR A 426 -6.80 10.03 -12.55
C TYR A 426 -8.17 10.66 -12.25
N CYS A 427 -9.24 10.27 -12.94
CA CYS A 427 -10.56 10.93 -12.88
C CYS A 427 -10.49 12.44 -13.19
N HIS A 428 -9.66 12.83 -14.16
CA HIS A 428 -9.38 14.23 -14.51
C HIS A 428 -10.08 14.70 -15.79
N LYS A 429 -10.67 13.80 -16.58
CA LYS A 429 -11.36 14.14 -17.82
C LYS A 429 -12.82 14.40 -17.53
N ASP A 430 -13.29 15.60 -17.79
CA ASP A 430 -14.70 15.94 -17.69
C ASP A 430 -15.54 15.16 -18.71
N ILE A 431 -16.68 14.62 -18.27
CA ILE A 431 -17.72 14.14 -19.17
C ILE A 431 -18.73 15.28 -19.36
N GLY A 432 -18.86 15.76 -20.58
CA GLY A 432 -19.77 16.84 -20.93
C GLY A 432 -20.57 16.57 -22.19
N ALA A 433 -21.59 17.38 -22.39
CA ALA A 433 -22.51 17.29 -23.52
C ALA A 433 -22.82 18.67 -24.07
N TYR A 434 -22.84 18.78 -25.39
CA TYR A 434 -23.41 19.89 -26.13
C TYR A 434 -24.89 19.64 -26.41
N PHE A 435 -25.73 20.63 -26.12
CA PHE A 435 -27.17 20.61 -26.36
C PHE A 435 -27.53 21.60 -27.46
N GLU A 436 -28.28 21.13 -28.47
CA GLU A 436 -28.91 22.02 -29.46
C GLU A 436 -30.21 22.66 -28.92
N ALA A 437 -30.75 23.64 -29.67
CA ALA A 437 -32.03 24.25 -29.38
C ALA A 437 -33.16 23.22 -29.33
N GLY A 438 -33.83 23.13 -28.18
CA GLY A 438 -34.94 22.21 -27.95
C GLY A 438 -34.55 20.79 -27.54
N ALA A 439 -33.26 20.45 -27.53
CA ALA A 439 -32.80 19.16 -27.03
C ALA A 439 -32.93 19.06 -25.51
N TRP A 440 -33.12 17.85 -25.01
CA TRP A 440 -33.18 17.57 -23.58
C TRP A 440 -32.68 16.19 -23.23
N LEU A 441 -32.15 16.08 -22.02
CA LEU A 441 -31.76 14.85 -21.37
C LEU A 441 -32.49 14.77 -20.03
N ARG A 442 -33.17 13.64 -19.79
CA ARG A 442 -33.81 13.31 -18.53
C ARG A 442 -33.14 12.11 -17.91
N TYR A 443 -32.69 12.26 -16.68
CA TYR A 443 -32.23 11.17 -15.83
C TYR A 443 -33.34 10.80 -14.85
N ASN A 444 -33.70 9.53 -14.78
CA ASN A 444 -34.71 9.01 -13.88
C ASN A 444 -34.05 8.60 -12.56
N ILE A 445 -34.30 9.36 -11.49
CA ILE A 445 -33.72 9.10 -10.16
C ILE A 445 -34.48 7.95 -9.49
N ARG A 446 -35.82 7.99 -9.56
CA ARG A 446 -36.71 6.97 -8.98
C ARG A 446 -37.92 6.72 -9.86
N SER A 447 -38.36 5.46 -9.92
CA SER A 447 -39.60 5.07 -10.58
C SER A 447 -40.85 5.35 -9.74
N GLU A 448 -40.75 5.32 -8.40
CA GLU A 448 -41.87 5.44 -7.47
C GLU A 448 -41.55 6.38 -6.29
N ALA A 449 -42.59 6.97 -5.70
CA ALA A 449 -42.48 7.80 -4.50
C ALA A 449 -42.15 6.94 -3.26
N ILE A 450 -41.49 7.53 -2.27
CA ILE A 450 -41.23 6.85 -0.99
C ILE A 450 -42.57 6.66 -0.26
N SER A 451 -42.98 5.41 0.00
CA SER A 451 -44.20 5.15 0.77
C SER A 451 -44.05 5.57 2.23
N ASP A 452 -45.17 5.92 2.87
CA ASP A 452 -45.18 6.29 4.29
C ASP A 452 -44.62 5.13 5.15
N GLU A 453 -44.85 3.87 4.80
CA GLU A 453 -44.31 2.71 5.53
C GLU A 453 -42.77 2.61 5.47
N ALA A 454 -42.15 3.01 4.35
CA ALA A 454 -40.69 3.06 4.22
C ALA A 454 -40.06 4.18 5.07
N GLN A 455 -40.81 5.27 5.35
CA GLN A 455 -40.39 6.30 6.30
C GLN A 455 -40.41 5.81 7.75
N TRP A 456 -41.39 4.97 8.12
CA TRP A 456 -41.46 4.37 9.47
C TRP A 456 -40.36 3.32 9.71
N ALA A 457 -39.95 2.56 8.70
CA ALA A 457 -38.85 1.59 8.81
C ALA A 457 -37.50 2.22 9.21
N HIS A 458 -37.25 3.47 8.79
CA HIS A 458 -36.04 4.24 9.17
C HIS A 458 -35.94 4.50 10.69
N TRP A 459 -37.06 4.51 11.40
CA TRP A 459 -37.08 4.73 12.86
C TRP A 459 -36.78 3.45 13.67
N LEU A 460 -36.97 2.26 13.08
CA LEU A 460 -36.88 0.97 13.79
C LEU A 460 -35.53 0.26 13.62
N ASP A 461 -34.77 0.53 12.55
CA ASP A 461 -33.41 0.00 12.36
C ASP A 461 -32.50 1.01 11.61
N PRO A 462 -31.73 1.84 12.33
CA PRO A 462 -30.85 2.83 11.72
C PRO A 462 -29.55 2.24 11.15
N HIS A 463 -29.31 0.92 11.23
CA HIS A 463 -28.01 0.33 10.90
C HIS A 463 -28.02 -0.57 9.65
N ASN A 464 -29.18 -0.94 9.10
CA ASN A 464 -29.23 -1.94 8.03
C ASN A 464 -30.08 -1.62 6.78
N PHE A 465 -30.34 -0.35 6.47
CA PHE A 465 -30.96 -0.01 5.18
C PHE A 465 -30.32 1.19 4.46
N SER A 466 -29.57 0.91 3.38
CA SER A 466 -29.06 1.92 2.45
C SER A 466 -30.16 2.34 1.47
N LEU A 467 -31.11 3.16 1.92
CA LEU A 467 -31.89 3.99 0.99
C LEU A 467 -31.25 5.39 0.82
N GLY A 468 -29.94 5.51 1.09
CA GLY A 468 -28.95 6.31 0.36
C GLY A 468 -29.28 7.77 0.06
N TYR A 469 -30.22 8.39 0.77
CA TYR A 469 -30.71 9.72 0.44
C TYR A 469 -30.91 10.56 1.68
N ASN A 470 -29.96 11.45 1.92
CA ASN A 470 -30.11 12.45 2.94
C ASN A 470 -31.05 13.55 2.42
N GLN A 471 -32.34 13.48 2.75
CA GLN A 471 -33.34 14.44 2.29
C GLN A 471 -33.04 15.89 2.73
N THR A 472 -32.16 16.08 3.71
CA THR A 472 -31.74 17.40 4.20
C THR A 472 -30.39 17.85 3.63
N SER A 473 -29.79 17.09 2.71
CA SER A 473 -28.53 17.47 2.07
C SER A 473 -28.54 17.24 0.56
N ASP A 474 -28.08 18.25 -0.19
CA ASP A 474 -27.92 18.19 -1.64
C ASP A 474 -26.53 18.69 -2.03
N GLU A 475 -25.85 17.94 -2.89
CA GLU A 475 -24.58 18.34 -3.49
C GLU A 475 -24.77 18.40 -5.01
N ILE A 476 -24.76 19.60 -5.58
CA ILE A 476 -24.94 19.85 -7.01
C ILE A 476 -23.67 20.50 -7.55
N GLU A 477 -23.05 19.86 -8.54
CA GLU A 477 -21.88 20.37 -9.23
C GLU A 477 -22.06 20.24 -10.73
N PHE A 478 -21.72 21.28 -11.47
CA PHE A 478 -21.62 21.23 -12.93
C PHE A 478 -20.81 22.42 -13.44
N SER A 479 -20.30 22.30 -14.66
CA SER A 479 -19.79 23.42 -15.43
C SER A 479 -20.62 23.64 -16.66
N PHE A 480 -20.79 24.89 -17.10
CA PHE A 480 -21.51 25.22 -18.31
C PHE A 480 -20.84 26.34 -19.10
N SER A 481 -21.05 26.34 -20.41
CA SER A 481 -20.69 27.42 -21.33
C SER A 481 -21.85 27.67 -22.28
N THR A 482 -22.30 28.92 -22.35
CA THR A 482 -23.38 29.34 -23.26
C THR A 482 -23.30 30.83 -23.57
N THR A 483 -23.87 31.22 -24.70
CA THR A 483 -24.12 32.62 -25.09
C THR A 483 -25.62 32.94 -25.16
N GLN A 484 -26.48 31.95 -24.87
CA GLN A 484 -27.93 32.05 -25.00
C GLN A 484 -28.56 32.41 -23.65
N LYS A 485 -29.57 33.28 -23.69
CA LYS A 485 -30.34 33.73 -22.52
C LYS A 485 -31.77 34.06 -22.92
N PRO A 486 -32.78 33.78 -22.08
CA PRO A 486 -32.73 32.99 -20.85
C PRO A 486 -32.58 31.47 -21.11
N ALA A 487 -32.13 30.70 -20.13
CA ALA A 487 -31.97 29.25 -20.26
C ALA A 487 -32.04 28.52 -18.90
N VAL A 488 -32.64 27.33 -18.84
CA VAL A 488 -32.62 26.46 -17.65
C VAL A 488 -31.44 25.50 -17.72
N LEU A 489 -30.52 25.59 -16.75
CA LEU A 489 -29.28 24.79 -16.73
C LEU A 489 -29.53 23.39 -16.15
N LEU A 490 -30.23 23.35 -15.01
CA LEU A 490 -30.54 22.11 -14.29
C LEU A 490 -31.90 22.23 -13.63
N TYR A 491 -32.74 21.21 -13.78
CA TYR A 491 -34.03 21.12 -13.10
C TYR A 491 -34.21 19.72 -12.50
N ILE A 492 -34.46 19.64 -11.19
CA ILE A 492 -34.70 18.40 -10.47
C ILE A 492 -36.13 18.44 -9.94
N SER A 493 -36.96 17.49 -10.36
CA SER A 493 -38.35 17.35 -9.96
C SER A 493 -38.52 16.33 -8.84
N SER A 494 -39.63 16.45 -8.11
CA SER A 494 -40.08 15.50 -7.09
C SER A 494 -41.49 14.97 -7.40
N PHE A 495 -41.85 13.84 -6.79
CA PHE A 495 -43.22 13.32 -6.78
C PHE A 495 -44.19 14.20 -5.96
N VAL A 496 -43.72 15.01 -5.01
CA VAL A 496 -44.56 15.85 -4.12
C VAL A 496 -44.56 17.34 -4.50
N ARG A 497 -44.25 17.66 -5.76
CA ARG A 497 -44.19 19.03 -6.33
C ARG A 497 -43.03 19.92 -5.81
N ASP A 498 -42.14 19.38 -5.01
CA ASP A 498 -40.85 20.00 -4.71
C ASP A 498 -39.99 20.07 -5.97
N TYR A 499 -39.13 21.09 -6.06
CA TYR A 499 -38.15 21.15 -7.14
C TYR A 499 -36.90 21.94 -6.76
N ILE A 500 -35.81 21.65 -7.47
CA ILE A 500 -34.58 22.44 -7.46
C ILE A 500 -34.34 22.92 -8.89
N ALA A 501 -34.15 24.22 -9.09
CA ALA A 501 -33.93 24.78 -10.41
C ALA A 501 -32.76 25.77 -10.41
N VAL A 502 -31.83 25.57 -11.35
CA VAL A 502 -30.75 26.51 -11.64
C VAL A 502 -30.92 27.02 -13.06
N PHE A 503 -31.02 28.33 -13.24
CA PHE A 503 -31.30 28.92 -14.55
C PHE A 503 -30.70 30.32 -14.71
N LEU A 504 -30.46 30.68 -15.97
CA LEU A 504 -30.01 31.99 -16.42
C LEU A 504 -31.22 32.90 -16.69
N LYS A 505 -31.22 34.07 -16.06
CA LYS A 505 -32.17 35.16 -16.34
C LYS A 505 -31.87 35.85 -17.68
N THR A 506 -32.77 36.73 -18.10
CA THR A 506 -32.63 37.54 -19.33
C THR A 506 -31.43 38.50 -19.29
N ASP A 507 -30.98 38.89 -18.10
CA ASP A 507 -29.78 39.71 -17.89
C ASP A 507 -28.48 38.87 -17.88
N GLY A 508 -28.58 37.54 -17.87
CA GLY A 508 -27.45 36.61 -17.81
C GLY A 508 -26.99 36.26 -16.39
N SER A 509 -27.67 36.76 -15.36
CA SER A 509 -27.43 36.36 -13.97
C SER A 509 -27.94 34.94 -13.70
N VAL A 510 -27.26 34.19 -12.84
CA VAL A 510 -27.69 32.83 -12.45
C VAL A 510 -28.52 32.91 -11.17
N MET A 511 -29.66 32.22 -11.20
CA MET A 511 -30.57 32.08 -10.07
C MET A 511 -30.71 30.61 -9.67
N LEU A 512 -30.77 30.39 -8.37
CA LEU A 512 -31.09 29.11 -7.74
C LEU A 512 -32.46 29.23 -7.07
N ARG A 513 -33.32 28.25 -7.30
CA ARG A 513 -34.61 28.12 -6.64
C ARG A 513 -34.74 26.76 -5.98
N TYR A 514 -35.21 26.79 -4.74
CA TYR A 514 -35.63 25.61 -3.99
C TYR A 514 -37.11 25.77 -3.67
N ARG A 515 -37.93 24.82 -4.10
CA ARG A 515 -39.29 24.65 -3.60
C ARG A 515 -39.30 23.44 -2.69
N LEU A 516 -39.49 23.69 -1.39
CA LEU A 516 -39.55 22.69 -0.33
C LEU A 516 -40.94 22.80 0.33
N GLY A 517 -41.81 21.84 0.06
CA GLY A 517 -43.22 21.88 0.43
C GLY A 517 -43.98 23.03 -0.24
N LEU A 518 -44.47 23.97 0.57
CA LEU A 518 -45.37 25.03 0.13
C LEU A 518 -44.66 26.29 -0.39
N LEU A 519 -43.43 26.55 0.07
CA LEU A 519 -42.73 27.82 -0.19
C LEU A 519 -41.59 27.64 -1.19
N THR A 520 -41.30 28.73 -1.90
CA THR A 520 -40.23 28.79 -2.92
C THR A 520 -39.18 29.81 -2.50
N HIS A 521 -37.98 29.32 -2.20
CA HIS A 521 -36.82 30.14 -1.87
C HIS A 521 -36.05 30.50 -3.14
N LYS A 522 -35.63 31.76 -3.22
CA LYS A 522 -34.92 32.33 -4.38
C LYS A 522 -33.57 32.84 -3.90
N PHE A 523 -32.49 32.28 -4.44
CA PHE A 523 -31.12 32.66 -4.12
C PHE A 523 -30.42 33.15 -5.39
N GLN A 524 -29.72 34.27 -5.28
CA GLN A 524 -28.93 34.78 -6.40
C GLN A 524 -27.55 34.13 -6.37
N VAL A 525 -27.25 33.32 -7.37
CA VAL A 525 -25.96 32.58 -7.47
C VAL A 525 -24.86 33.50 -7.98
N SER A 526 -25.19 34.36 -8.94
CA SER A 526 -24.26 35.36 -9.46
C SER A 526 -24.98 36.61 -9.92
N SER A 527 -24.35 37.77 -9.76
CA SER A 527 -24.86 39.07 -10.26
C SER A 527 -24.27 39.45 -11.62
N ARG A 528 -23.20 38.79 -12.05
CA ARG A 528 -22.57 38.99 -13.38
C ARG A 528 -23.27 38.16 -14.45
N ASN A 529 -23.16 38.62 -15.70
CA ASN A 529 -23.59 37.85 -16.86
C ASN A 529 -22.62 36.68 -17.09
N LEU A 530 -23.09 35.44 -16.86
CA LEU A 530 -22.32 34.20 -17.10
C LEU A 530 -22.65 33.55 -18.46
N ALA A 531 -23.45 34.21 -19.30
CA ALA A 531 -23.71 33.78 -20.67
C ALA A 531 -22.75 34.48 -21.64
N ASP A 532 -21.46 34.36 -21.39
CA ASP A 532 -20.37 35.02 -22.15
C ASP A 532 -19.63 34.06 -23.10
N GLY A 533 -20.01 32.78 -23.13
CA GLY A 533 -19.39 31.73 -23.94
C GLY A 533 -18.18 31.06 -23.29
N TYR A 534 -17.72 31.51 -22.12
CA TYR A 534 -16.67 30.85 -21.37
C TYR A 534 -17.23 29.77 -20.43
N PRO A 535 -16.43 28.75 -20.07
CA PRO A 535 -16.84 27.73 -19.11
C PRO A 535 -16.84 28.32 -17.69
N HIS A 536 -17.99 28.24 -17.03
CA HIS A 536 -18.16 28.57 -15.63
C HIS A 536 -18.43 27.33 -14.80
N PHE A 537 -17.85 27.24 -13.61
CA PHE A 537 -18.09 26.15 -12.66
C PHE A 537 -19.09 26.61 -11.60
N VAL A 538 -20.07 25.77 -11.26
CA VAL A 538 -21.06 26.04 -10.21
C VAL A 538 -21.08 24.86 -9.26
N ASN A 539 -20.83 25.14 -7.97
CA ASN A 539 -20.96 24.18 -6.88
C ASN A 539 -21.97 24.71 -5.86
N ILE A 540 -23.01 23.93 -5.59
CA ILE A 540 -24.08 24.25 -4.66
C ILE A 540 -24.18 23.09 -3.67
N THR A 541 -23.91 23.36 -2.39
CA THR A 541 -24.06 22.40 -1.31
C THR A 541 -25.08 22.87 -0.30
N ARG A 542 -26.17 22.12 -0.14
CA ARG A 542 -27.15 22.31 0.94
C ARG A 542 -26.88 21.30 2.04
N HIS A 543 -26.78 21.78 3.26
CA HIS A 543 -26.78 20.94 4.46
C HIS A 543 -27.74 21.54 5.49
N ASN A 544 -28.84 20.83 5.73
CA ASN A 544 -29.99 21.31 6.49
C ASN A 544 -30.51 22.63 5.90
N ARG A 545 -30.44 23.72 6.67
CA ARG A 545 -30.89 25.06 6.25
C ARG A 545 -29.80 25.89 5.59
N THR A 546 -28.55 25.45 5.61
CA THR A 546 -27.42 26.24 5.12
C THR A 546 -27.12 25.82 3.69
N ILE A 547 -27.14 26.79 2.79
CA ILE A 547 -26.77 26.61 1.38
C ILE A 547 -25.44 27.34 1.16
N ARG A 548 -24.47 26.63 0.61
CA ARG A 548 -23.19 27.18 0.15
C ARG A 548 -23.19 27.18 -1.37
N ILE A 549 -22.87 28.32 -1.96
CA ILE A 549 -22.87 28.53 -3.40
C ILE A 549 -21.49 29.05 -3.79
N GLN A 550 -20.81 28.35 -4.68
CA GLN A 550 -19.54 28.75 -5.25
C GLN A 550 -19.67 28.83 -6.76
N VAL A 551 -19.17 29.92 -7.34
CA VAL A 551 -19.10 30.10 -8.79
C VAL A 551 -17.64 30.34 -9.17
N ASP A 552 -17.13 29.54 -10.09
CA ASP A 552 -15.71 29.50 -10.46
C ASP A 552 -14.80 29.36 -9.23
N TYR A 553 -13.73 30.14 -9.17
CA TYR A 553 -12.76 30.16 -8.07
C TYR A 553 -13.02 31.29 -7.07
N THR A 554 -14.25 31.83 -7.02
CA THR A 554 -14.60 32.86 -6.03
C THR A 554 -14.87 32.23 -4.66
N GLU A 555 -14.82 33.05 -3.61
CA GLU A 555 -15.19 32.60 -2.27
C GLU A 555 -16.66 32.11 -2.24
N PRO A 556 -16.95 31.01 -1.50
CA PRO A 556 -18.30 30.47 -1.41
C PRO A 556 -19.22 31.38 -0.59
N ILE A 557 -20.35 31.74 -1.16
CA ILE A 557 -21.43 32.51 -0.51
C ILE A 557 -22.24 31.55 0.37
N LYS A 558 -22.65 32.01 1.56
CA LYS A 558 -23.52 31.26 2.48
C LYS A 558 -24.88 31.93 2.55
N GLU A 559 -25.91 31.14 2.29
CA GLU A 559 -27.32 31.52 2.36
C GLU A 559 -28.06 30.60 3.33
N HIS A 560 -29.20 31.06 3.84
CA HIS A 560 -29.98 30.33 4.83
C HIS A 560 -31.46 30.23 4.44
N ILE A 561 -32.02 29.03 4.57
CA ILE A 561 -33.46 28.78 4.53
C ILE A 561 -34.08 29.22 5.87
N THR A 562 -35.21 29.91 5.81
CA THR A 562 -35.93 30.47 6.97
C THR A 562 -36.39 29.40 7.97
N ALA A 563 -36.43 29.75 9.27
CA ALA A 563 -36.53 28.79 10.37
C ALA A 563 -37.91 28.14 10.59
N ILE A 564 -38.97 28.66 9.95
CA ILE A 564 -40.37 28.22 10.16
C ILE A 564 -40.71 26.98 9.29
N GLU A 565 -39.77 26.50 8.48
CA GLU A 565 -40.10 25.75 7.26
C GLU A 565 -39.45 24.37 7.18
N ASP A 566 -40.00 23.53 6.29
CA ASP A 566 -39.52 22.18 5.99
C ASP A 566 -38.10 22.24 5.43
N ILE A 567 -37.27 21.29 5.87
CA ILE A 567 -35.86 21.17 5.48
C ILE A 567 -35.64 20.02 4.49
N ARG A 568 -36.68 19.23 4.21
CA ARG A 568 -36.57 18.03 3.39
C ARG A 568 -36.92 18.33 1.94
N PHE A 569 -36.11 17.78 1.04
CA PHE A 569 -36.46 17.65 -0.37
C PHE A 569 -37.02 16.25 -0.56
N ASP A 570 -38.34 16.14 -0.55
CA ASP A 570 -39.02 14.86 -0.44
C ASP A 570 -39.13 14.16 -1.80
N SER A 571 -38.83 12.85 -1.86
CA SER A 571 -39.03 11.97 -3.03
C SER A 571 -38.61 12.55 -4.41
N PRO A 572 -37.30 12.76 -4.66
CA PRO A 572 -36.80 13.19 -5.98
C PRO A 572 -37.17 12.17 -7.07
N LYS A 573 -37.69 12.68 -8.19
CA LYS A 573 -38.24 11.91 -9.31
C LYS A 573 -37.29 11.86 -10.50
N SER A 574 -36.99 13.02 -11.09
CA SER A 574 -36.23 13.10 -12.34
C SER A 574 -35.42 14.37 -12.41
N MET A 575 -34.35 14.33 -13.20
CA MET A 575 -33.46 15.46 -13.43
C MET A 575 -33.39 15.77 -14.92
N PHE A 576 -33.45 17.04 -15.28
CA PHE A 576 -33.48 17.52 -16.65
C PHE A 576 -32.32 18.48 -16.92
N MET A 577 -31.69 18.31 -18.08
CA MET A 577 -30.73 19.23 -18.70
C MET A 577 -31.20 19.57 -20.12
N GLY A 578 -30.92 20.78 -20.60
CA GLY A 578 -31.43 21.26 -21.89
C GLY A 578 -32.81 21.90 -21.72
N ARG A 579 -33.83 21.32 -22.36
CA ARG A 579 -35.23 21.71 -22.22
C ARG A 579 -35.95 20.88 -21.16
N VAL A 580 -36.70 21.51 -20.27
CA VAL A 580 -37.50 20.82 -19.25
C VAL A 580 -38.83 20.36 -19.85
N MET A 581 -39.07 19.04 -19.83
CA MET A 581 -40.29 18.40 -20.38
C MET A 581 -41.00 17.56 -19.28
N GLU A 582 -41.06 18.08 -18.06
CA GLU A 582 -41.73 17.39 -16.95
C GLU A 582 -43.25 17.36 -17.13
N VAL A 583 -43.87 16.26 -16.70
CA VAL A 583 -45.32 16.07 -16.76
C VAL A 583 -45.93 16.54 -15.44
N GLY A 584 -46.55 17.72 -15.45
CA GLY A 584 -47.18 18.34 -14.27
C GLY A 584 -47.11 19.87 -14.29
N ASP A 585 -47.48 20.51 -13.17
CA ASP A 585 -47.40 21.96 -13.00
C ASP A 585 -45.94 22.41 -12.79
N ILE A 586 -45.31 22.92 -13.84
CA ILE A 586 -44.01 23.61 -13.75
C ILE A 586 -44.26 25.06 -13.30
N ASP A 587 -43.41 25.57 -12.41
CA ASP A 587 -43.45 26.99 -12.00
C ASP A 587 -43.42 27.91 -13.24
N TYR A 588 -44.38 28.84 -13.31
CA TYR A 588 -44.56 29.74 -14.45
C TYR A 588 -43.28 30.50 -14.83
N ASP A 589 -42.51 30.92 -13.84
CA ASP A 589 -41.24 31.61 -14.10
C ASP A 589 -40.22 30.68 -14.74
N ILE A 590 -40.13 29.41 -14.31
CA ILE A 590 -39.21 28.44 -14.91
C ILE A 590 -39.64 28.15 -16.34
N GLN A 591 -40.94 27.97 -16.57
CA GLN A 591 -41.50 27.76 -17.90
C GLN A 591 -41.18 28.93 -18.86
N LYS A 592 -41.22 30.17 -18.36
CA LYS A 592 -40.82 31.36 -19.12
C LYS A 592 -39.36 31.34 -19.57
N HIS A 593 -38.47 30.73 -18.79
CA HIS A 593 -37.03 30.62 -19.11
C HIS A 593 -36.67 29.30 -19.82
N ASN A 594 -37.67 28.44 -20.09
CA ASN A 594 -37.50 27.11 -20.66
C ASN A 594 -37.65 27.05 -22.20
N SER A 595 -37.85 28.19 -22.87
CA SER A 595 -37.98 28.26 -24.33
C SER A 595 -36.89 29.18 -24.90
N PRO A 596 -35.99 28.68 -25.79
CA PRO A 596 -35.99 27.36 -26.42
C PRO A 596 -35.41 26.21 -25.58
N GLY A 597 -34.97 26.49 -24.35
CA GLY A 597 -34.22 25.56 -23.48
C GLY A 597 -32.72 25.92 -23.45
N PHE A 598 -31.91 25.17 -22.72
CA PHE A 598 -30.47 25.39 -22.71
C PHE A 598 -29.82 24.96 -24.03
N VAL A 599 -29.05 25.87 -24.60
CA VAL A 599 -28.23 25.67 -25.80
C VAL A 599 -26.81 26.05 -25.46
N GLY A 600 -25.88 25.14 -25.63
CA GLY A 600 -24.52 25.30 -25.14
C GLY A 600 -23.97 23.97 -24.65
N CYS A 601 -22.91 24.04 -23.85
CA CYS A 601 -22.22 22.87 -23.34
C CYS A 601 -22.31 22.81 -21.82
N ILE A 602 -22.61 21.65 -21.27
CA ILE A 602 -22.62 21.39 -19.82
C ILE A 602 -21.77 20.15 -19.52
N SER A 603 -20.90 20.21 -18.53
CA SER A 603 -19.95 19.15 -18.16
C SER A 603 -19.89 18.94 -16.65
N GLY A 604 -19.37 17.77 -16.24
CA GLY A 604 -19.12 17.47 -14.83
C GLY A 604 -20.39 17.44 -13.98
N VAL A 605 -21.56 17.19 -14.59
CA VAL A 605 -22.85 17.22 -13.89
C VAL A 605 -22.90 16.09 -12.85
N ARG A 606 -23.00 16.48 -11.59
CA ARG A 606 -23.13 15.59 -10.43
C ARG A 606 -24.24 16.11 -9.53
N TYR A 607 -25.09 15.19 -9.09
CA TYR A 607 -26.07 15.45 -8.03
C TYR A 607 -26.01 14.31 -7.02
N ASN A 608 -25.51 14.60 -5.82
CA ASN A 608 -25.19 13.59 -4.82
C ASN A 608 -24.29 12.49 -5.44
N ILE A 609 -24.81 11.27 -5.56
CA ILE A 609 -24.12 10.12 -6.17
C ILE A 609 -24.39 9.94 -7.67
N TYR A 610 -25.28 10.73 -8.27
CA TYR A 610 -25.73 10.55 -9.64
C TYR A 610 -24.92 11.40 -10.63
N ALA A 611 -24.39 10.73 -11.67
CA ALA A 611 -23.69 11.34 -12.79
C ALA A 611 -24.46 11.08 -14.11
N PRO A 612 -25.45 11.92 -14.46
CA PRO A 612 -26.38 11.68 -15.55
C PRO A 612 -25.71 11.62 -16.93
N LEU A 613 -24.80 12.56 -17.22
CA LEU A 613 -24.08 12.58 -18.50
C LEU A 613 -23.18 11.35 -18.67
N LYS A 614 -22.52 10.94 -17.58
CA LYS A 614 -21.72 9.70 -17.57
C LYS A 614 -22.57 8.47 -17.85
N THR A 615 -23.73 8.38 -17.22
CA THR A 615 -24.65 7.25 -17.41
C THR A 615 -25.13 7.14 -18.87
N TYR A 616 -25.25 8.28 -19.57
CA TYR A 616 -25.60 8.31 -20.99
C TYR A 616 -24.45 7.89 -21.90
N PHE A 617 -23.27 8.50 -21.75
CA PHE A 617 -22.14 8.25 -22.65
C PHE A 617 -21.30 7.01 -22.31
N ARG A 618 -21.41 6.50 -21.07
CA ARG A 618 -20.71 5.34 -20.53
C ARG A 618 -21.69 4.46 -19.74
N PRO A 619 -22.67 3.82 -20.40
CA PRO A 619 -23.67 3.02 -19.70
C PRO A 619 -23.06 1.72 -19.15
N ASN A 620 -23.18 1.51 -17.84
CA ASN A 620 -22.79 0.25 -17.17
C ASN A 620 -23.90 -0.82 -17.21
N MET A 621 -25.06 -0.51 -17.77
CA MET A 621 -26.23 -1.39 -17.80
C MET A 621 -26.90 -1.32 -19.19
N THR A 622 -27.63 -2.36 -19.57
CA THR A 622 -28.31 -2.47 -20.87
C THR A 622 -29.42 -1.42 -21.05
N HIS A 623 -30.08 -1.02 -19.97
CA HIS A 623 -31.11 0.01 -19.96
C HIS A 623 -30.75 1.10 -18.93
N PRO A 624 -29.92 2.09 -19.30
CA PRO A 624 -29.62 3.19 -18.39
C PRO A 624 -30.89 4.00 -18.10
N PRO A 625 -31.05 4.57 -16.89
CA PRO A 625 -32.20 5.39 -16.51
C PRO A 625 -32.14 6.79 -17.16
N VAL A 626 -31.79 6.86 -18.45
CA VAL A 626 -31.62 8.12 -19.18
C VAL A 626 -32.43 8.09 -20.47
N THR A 627 -33.19 9.16 -20.70
CA THR A 627 -33.92 9.38 -21.95
C THR A 627 -33.48 10.71 -22.56
N VAL A 628 -33.23 10.71 -23.87
CA VAL A 628 -32.74 11.89 -24.61
C VAL A 628 -33.64 12.14 -25.81
N GLN A 629 -33.88 13.41 -26.13
CA GLN A 629 -34.54 13.84 -27.35
C GLN A 629 -33.85 15.08 -27.94
N GLY A 630 -33.74 15.14 -29.26
CA GLY A 630 -32.95 16.16 -29.97
C GLY A 630 -31.46 15.80 -30.04
N PHE A 631 -30.64 16.70 -30.58
CA PHE A 631 -29.20 16.47 -30.71
C PHE A 631 -28.44 16.78 -29.41
N VAL A 632 -27.89 15.73 -28.80
CA VAL A 632 -26.99 15.80 -27.64
C VAL A 632 -25.70 15.05 -27.97
N ALA A 633 -24.57 15.76 -28.01
CA ALA A 633 -23.28 15.20 -28.42
C ALA A 633 -22.22 15.34 -27.32
N GLU A 634 -21.36 14.34 -27.14
CA GLU A 634 -20.26 14.38 -26.16
C GLU A 634 -19.29 15.52 -26.49
N SER A 635 -18.97 16.35 -25.50
CA SER A 635 -18.07 17.49 -25.66
C SER A 635 -17.35 17.79 -24.35
N ASN A 636 -16.10 18.24 -24.43
CA ASN A 636 -15.30 18.62 -23.26
C ASN A 636 -15.66 20.02 -22.71
N CYS A 637 -16.61 20.72 -23.36
CA CYS A 637 -17.13 22.03 -22.96
C CYS A 637 -16.08 23.13 -22.72
N GLY A 638 -14.86 22.96 -23.23
CA GLY A 638 -13.74 23.86 -22.94
C GLY A 638 -13.36 23.93 -21.45
N ALA A 639 -13.83 23.01 -20.60
CA ALA A 639 -13.55 23.01 -19.18
C ALA A 639 -12.02 23.00 -18.95
N PHE A 640 -11.52 24.02 -18.27
CA PHE A 640 -10.11 24.04 -17.87
C PHE A 640 -9.90 22.92 -16.85
N PRO A 641 -8.90 22.04 -17.01
CA PRO A 641 -8.54 21.14 -15.93
C PRO A 641 -8.23 22.01 -14.70
N PRO A 642 -8.82 21.74 -13.53
CA PRO A 642 -8.57 22.54 -12.34
C PRO A 642 -7.05 22.64 -12.13
N VAL A 643 -6.56 23.86 -11.86
CA VAL A 643 -5.14 24.19 -11.67
C VAL A 643 -4.66 23.54 -10.36
N LEU A 644 -4.48 22.23 -10.39
CA LEU A 644 -3.91 21.42 -9.32
C LEU A 644 -2.82 20.57 -9.97
N GLY A 645 -1.63 20.61 -9.36
CA GLY A 645 -0.31 20.39 -9.97
C GLY A 645 -0.19 19.23 -10.95
N MET A 646 0.70 19.37 -11.93
CA MET A 646 1.00 18.31 -12.90
C MET A 646 1.28 16.97 -12.20
N VAL A 647 0.69 15.90 -12.70
CA VAL A 647 1.09 14.54 -12.33
C VAL A 647 2.56 14.38 -12.76
N PRO A 648 3.47 13.97 -11.86
CA PRO A 648 4.84 13.69 -12.24
C PRO A 648 4.88 12.64 -13.37
N LEU A 649 5.69 12.90 -14.42
CA LEU A 649 5.87 11.97 -15.55
C LEU A 649 6.28 10.55 -15.11
N SER A 650 6.91 10.41 -13.93
CA SER A 650 7.28 9.13 -13.33
C SER A 650 6.10 8.25 -12.91
N ASP A 651 4.90 8.82 -12.76
CA ASP A 651 3.70 8.12 -12.33
C ASP A 651 2.73 7.83 -13.48
N ASP A 652 3.02 8.31 -14.71
CA ASP A 652 2.23 8.02 -15.90
C ASP A 652 2.58 6.64 -16.49
N PRO A 653 1.66 5.66 -16.49
CA PRO A 653 1.91 4.32 -17.03
C PRO A 653 2.16 4.29 -18.54
N TRP A 654 1.87 5.38 -19.27
CA TRP A 654 2.16 5.52 -20.70
C TRP A 654 3.45 6.31 -20.98
N TYR A 655 4.12 6.82 -19.94
CA TYR A 655 5.43 7.45 -20.09
C TYR A 655 6.48 6.38 -20.31
N THR A 656 6.73 6.06 -21.58
CA THR A 656 8.00 5.49 -22.00
C THR A 656 9.03 6.59 -21.83
N GLY A 657 9.88 6.51 -20.80
CA GLY A 657 11.03 7.40 -20.68
C GLY A 657 11.88 7.41 -21.96
N PRO A 658 12.90 8.28 -22.08
CA PRO A 658 13.80 8.23 -23.22
C PRO A 658 14.31 6.78 -23.36
N ILE A 659 13.95 6.15 -24.48
CA ILE A 659 14.29 4.76 -24.78
C ILE A 659 15.81 4.70 -24.89
N PHE A 660 16.48 4.45 -23.78
CA PHE A 660 17.83 3.92 -23.80
C PHE A 660 17.66 2.43 -24.09
N TYR A 661 18.01 2.02 -25.31
CA TYR A 661 18.21 0.62 -25.64
C TYR A 661 19.32 0.08 -24.75
N TYR A 662 18.97 -0.39 -23.55
CA TYR A 662 19.83 -1.18 -22.71
C TYR A 662 19.87 -2.57 -23.35
N ILE A 663 20.85 -2.78 -24.21
CA ILE A 663 21.13 -4.08 -24.81
C ILE A 663 21.53 -4.99 -23.65
N HIS A 664 20.71 -6.00 -23.38
CA HIS A 664 21.07 -7.08 -22.46
C HIS A 664 22.32 -7.80 -23.01
N ASP A 665 23.35 -7.95 -22.17
CA ASP A 665 24.55 -8.78 -22.40
C ASP A 665 24.24 -10.30 -22.42
N ASP A 666 23.02 -10.69 -22.79
CA ASP A 666 22.57 -12.10 -22.86
C ASP A 666 22.44 -12.60 -24.31
N LEU A 667 23.12 -11.96 -25.27
CA LEU A 667 23.26 -12.51 -26.62
C LEU A 667 24.63 -13.16 -26.79
N SER A 668 24.60 -14.48 -26.85
CA SER A 668 25.69 -15.42 -27.13
C SER A 668 26.79 -14.91 -28.07
N SER A 669 28.01 -14.90 -27.54
CA SER A 669 29.32 -14.94 -28.21
C SER A 669 29.75 -13.70 -29.02
N PRO A 670 30.70 -12.88 -28.50
CA PRO A 670 31.39 -11.81 -29.24
C PRO A 670 31.90 -12.14 -30.66
N PRO A 671 32.34 -13.37 -31.00
CA PRO A 671 32.84 -13.67 -32.35
C PRO A 671 31.77 -13.62 -33.46
N VAL A 672 30.49 -13.86 -33.16
CA VAL A 672 29.45 -13.92 -34.21
C VAL A 672 29.07 -12.52 -34.70
N ILE A 673 28.96 -11.57 -33.78
CA ILE A 673 28.61 -10.18 -34.12
C ILE A 673 29.77 -9.52 -34.87
N THR A 674 31.02 -9.79 -34.49
CA THR A 674 32.20 -9.29 -35.23
C THR A 674 32.27 -9.85 -36.64
N LEU A 675 31.91 -11.13 -36.84
CA LEU A 675 31.85 -11.74 -38.17
C LEU A 675 30.79 -11.06 -39.06
N LEU A 676 29.59 -10.80 -38.53
CA LEU A 676 28.51 -10.15 -39.27
C LEU A 676 28.85 -8.71 -39.65
N VAL A 677 29.43 -7.94 -38.73
CA VAL A 677 29.88 -6.56 -39.01
C VAL A 677 31.00 -6.54 -40.05
N PHE A 678 31.95 -7.48 -39.97
CA PHE A 678 33.04 -7.59 -40.93
C PHE A 678 32.54 -7.93 -42.35
N LEU A 679 31.58 -8.86 -42.47
CA LEU A 679 30.94 -9.20 -43.75
C LEU A 679 30.16 -8.02 -44.33
N ALA A 680 29.44 -7.27 -43.49
CA ALA A 680 28.72 -6.08 -43.93
C ALA A 680 29.67 -4.99 -44.46
N LEU A 681 30.80 -4.77 -43.78
CA LEU A 681 31.82 -3.82 -44.23
C LEU A 681 32.47 -4.26 -45.54
N LEU A 682 32.79 -5.55 -45.71
CA LEU A 682 33.33 -6.08 -46.97
C LEU A 682 32.37 -5.86 -48.15
N LEU A 683 31.08 -6.10 -47.96
CA LEU A 683 30.08 -5.84 -49.00
C LEU A 683 29.96 -4.35 -49.33
N LEU A 684 30.02 -3.49 -48.32
CA LEU A 684 29.92 -2.04 -48.50
C LEU A 684 31.15 -1.48 -49.25
N PHE A 685 32.37 -1.87 -48.85
CA PHE A 685 33.59 -1.46 -49.55
C PHE A 685 33.72 -2.11 -50.93
N GLY A 686 33.31 -3.37 -51.10
CA GLY A 686 33.26 -4.04 -52.40
C GLY A 686 32.28 -3.35 -53.36
N GLY A 687 31.09 -2.96 -52.87
CA GLY A 687 30.12 -2.19 -53.64
C GLY A 687 30.65 -0.81 -54.05
N LEU A 688 31.28 -0.08 -53.12
CA LEU A 688 31.90 1.20 -53.43
C LEU A 688 33.05 1.08 -54.44
N TYR A 689 33.86 0.02 -54.36
CA TYR A 689 34.93 -0.24 -55.33
C TYR A 689 34.37 -0.59 -56.72
N ALA A 690 33.29 -1.38 -56.79
CA ALA A 690 32.58 -1.66 -58.04
C ALA A 690 31.99 -0.39 -58.66
N ILE A 691 31.40 0.50 -57.84
CA ILE A 691 30.90 1.80 -58.29
C ILE A 691 32.04 2.71 -58.76
N TYR A 692 33.17 2.75 -58.02
CA TYR A 692 34.36 3.51 -58.39
C TYR A 692 34.91 3.05 -59.75
N THR A 693 35.09 1.75 -59.95
CA THR A 693 35.56 1.18 -61.22
C THR A 693 34.56 1.38 -62.36
N TYR A 694 33.25 1.31 -62.09
CA TYR A 694 32.21 1.63 -63.07
C TYR A 694 32.23 3.10 -63.50
N LEU A 695 32.33 4.04 -62.54
CA LEU A 695 32.34 5.47 -62.80
C LEU A 695 33.61 5.95 -63.51
N TYR A 696 34.75 5.32 -63.24
CA TYR A 696 36.02 5.65 -63.91
C TYR A 696 36.23 4.91 -65.25
N ARG A 697 35.44 3.86 -65.55
CA ARG A 697 35.45 3.21 -66.88
C ARG A 697 34.88 4.08 -68.00
N TYR A 698 34.08 5.11 -67.68
CA TYR A 698 33.36 5.92 -68.67
C TYR A 698 33.76 7.39 -68.75
N LYS A 699 34.76 7.86 -67.99
CA LYS A 699 35.29 9.24 -68.09
C LYS A 699 36.52 9.35 -68.99
N GLY A 700 36.38 8.84 -70.21
CA GLY A 700 37.34 9.01 -71.30
C GLY A 700 36.71 9.67 -72.53
N SER A 701 36.04 10.82 -72.40
CA SER A 701 35.87 11.74 -73.54
C SER A 701 35.69 13.19 -73.07
N TYR A 702 36.61 14.05 -73.48
CA TYR A 702 36.64 15.48 -73.19
C TYR A 702 35.68 16.25 -74.12
N SER A 703 35.06 17.31 -73.60
CA SER A 703 34.64 18.46 -74.41
C SER A 703 34.58 19.70 -73.52
N THR A 704 35.60 20.55 -73.62
CA THR A 704 35.66 21.89 -73.02
C THR A 704 34.98 22.88 -73.97
N ASN A 705 34.13 23.78 -73.46
CA ASN A 705 33.85 25.06 -74.10
C ASN A 705 33.53 26.14 -73.06
N GLU A 706 34.10 27.31 -73.31
CA GLU A 706 34.39 28.43 -72.43
C GLU A 706 33.17 29.30 -72.01
N PRO A 707 33.30 30.20 -71.01
CA PRO A 707 32.20 30.93 -70.39
C PRO A 707 32.12 32.42 -70.81
N LYS A 708 31.00 33.08 -70.41
CA LYS A 708 30.70 34.54 -70.19
C LYS A 708 29.41 34.94 -70.94
N ILE A 709 28.43 35.73 -70.45
CA ILE A 709 28.29 36.94 -69.59
C ILE A 709 26.77 37.00 -69.21
N VAL A 710 26.35 37.18 -67.94
CA VAL A 710 26.12 38.41 -67.14
C VAL A 710 24.95 39.32 -67.59
N GLU A 711 24.05 39.55 -66.61
CA GLU A 711 23.11 40.68 -66.37
C GLU A 711 21.68 40.77 -66.99
N SER A 712 20.74 40.69 -66.03
CA SER A 712 19.32 41.09 -65.91
C SER A 712 19.08 42.62 -66.00
N PRO A 713 17.89 43.19 -65.65
CA PRO A 713 16.46 42.81 -65.74
C PRO A 713 15.61 43.93 -66.41
N SER A 714 14.28 43.75 -66.56
CA SER A 714 13.25 44.75 -66.18
C SER A 714 11.90 44.58 -66.90
N SER A 715 10.85 44.75 -66.10
CA SER A 715 9.58 45.46 -66.39
C SER A 715 8.33 44.71 -66.88
N ALA A 716 7.32 44.83 -66.00
CA ALA A 716 5.96 45.30 -66.27
C ALA A 716 4.88 44.36 -66.84
N LYS A 717 4.08 43.87 -65.87
CA LYS A 717 2.62 44.11 -65.72
C LYS A 717 1.61 43.33 -66.61
N PRO A 718 0.36 43.18 -66.10
CA PRO A 718 -0.45 41.96 -66.20
C PRO A 718 -1.75 42.19 -67.00
N LEU A 719 -2.61 41.16 -67.15
CA LEU A 719 -4.06 41.19 -66.82
C LEU A 719 -4.80 39.90 -67.26
N THR A 720 -5.70 39.44 -66.37
CA THR A 720 -7.04 38.78 -66.57
C THR A 720 -7.18 37.56 -67.50
N GLU A 721 -7.69 36.40 -67.08
CA GLU A 721 -9.03 36.03 -66.54
C GLU A 721 -9.82 35.22 -67.59
N THR A 722 -10.33 34.04 -67.19
CA THR A 722 -11.64 33.41 -67.54
C THR A 722 -11.58 31.89 -67.74
N LEU A 723 -12.22 31.21 -66.78
CA LEU A 723 -12.91 29.90 -66.83
C LEU A 723 -14.07 29.95 -67.86
N PRO A 724 -14.68 28.84 -68.38
CA PRO A 724 -15.27 27.79 -67.54
C PRO A 724 -15.48 26.34 -68.10
N ARG A 725 -15.86 25.43 -67.18
CA ARG A 725 -16.77 24.23 -67.28
C ARG A 725 -16.48 23.12 -68.33
N ARG A 726 -16.95 21.87 -68.22
CA ARG A 726 -17.24 20.84 -67.18
C ARG A 726 -17.77 19.61 -67.96
N LYS A 727 -17.39 18.37 -67.56
CA LYS A 727 -18.04 17.03 -67.83
C LYS A 727 -17.92 16.45 -69.26
N SER A 728 -17.83 15.14 -69.54
CA SER A 728 -17.71 13.86 -68.79
C SER A 728 -17.66 12.65 -69.77
N LYS A 729 -17.12 11.48 -69.33
CA LYS A 729 -17.37 10.07 -69.81
C LYS A 729 -16.71 9.67 -71.15
N GLU A 730 -16.30 8.43 -71.46
CA GLU A 730 -16.56 7.06 -70.95
C GLU A 730 -15.53 6.03 -71.53
N LYS A 731 -15.28 4.91 -70.80
CA LYS A 731 -15.01 3.49 -71.19
C LYS A 731 -14.07 3.09 -72.37
N SER A 732 -13.21 2.08 -72.14
CA SER A 732 -13.38 0.69 -72.65
C SER A 732 -12.23 -0.26 -72.26
N LEU A 733 -12.56 -1.56 -72.21
CA LEU A 733 -11.80 -2.76 -71.79
C LEU A 733 -11.03 -3.42 -72.97
N PRO A 734 -10.16 -4.44 -72.79
CA PRO A 734 -10.61 -5.85 -72.88
C PRO A 734 -9.92 -6.89 -71.95
N LYS A 735 -10.48 -8.11 -71.98
CA LYS A 735 -10.26 -9.36 -71.19
C LYS A 735 -9.34 -10.38 -71.90
N ILE A 736 -8.88 -11.41 -71.15
CA ILE A 736 -8.78 -12.89 -71.40
C ILE A 736 -7.60 -13.43 -70.53
N GLN A 737 -7.48 -14.66 -69.99
CA GLN A 737 -8.28 -15.70 -69.29
C GLN A 737 -7.39 -16.99 -69.32
N GLU A 738 -7.17 -17.69 -68.19
CA GLU A 738 -6.82 -19.15 -68.02
C GLU A 738 -6.53 -19.39 -66.52
N GLU A 739 -7.32 -20.12 -65.70
CA GLU A 739 -7.44 -21.60 -65.48
C GLU A 739 -6.13 -22.25 -64.95
N LEU A 740 -6.02 -22.96 -63.81
CA LEU A 740 -6.68 -24.20 -63.32
C LEU A 740 -6.43 -24.39 -61.78
N ALA A 741 -7.41 -24.81 -60.96
CA ALA A 741 -7.56 -26.11 -60.21
C ALA A 741 -6.36 -26.54 -59.31
N SER A 742 -6.45 -26.68 -57.97
CA SER A 742 -7.17 -27.65 -57.10
C SER A 742 -6.16 -28.49 -56.28
N GLU A 743 -6.08 -28.28 -54.97
CA GLU A 743 -6.29 -29.26 -53.87
C GLU A 743 -6.18 -28.56 -52.51
#